data_AF-A0A2T4VL59-F1
#
_entry.id   AF-A0A2T4VL59-F1
#
_cell.length_a   1.000
_cell.length_b   1.000
_cell.length_c   1.000
_cell.angle_alpha   90.00
_cell.angle_beta   90.00
_cell.angle_gamma   90.00
#
_symmetry.space_group_name_H-M   'P 1'
#
loop_
_entity.id
_entity.type
_entity.pdbx_description
1 polymer ?
#
loop_
_entity_poly.entity_id
_entity_poly.type
_entity_poly.pdbx_seq_one_letter_code
_entity_poly.pdbx_strand_id
1 'polypeptide(L)'
;MSPPFDVQKIMDQVHFAFRPQGSTWEGGHSTYAVRVETDSFSVTPYHYPRSQPEGTEISRLSQEHGAQRLASPTQEHVEGAPVSFGAAHVTRGGMLLSSHEAKGQAQDSDGLTIVRGWVAEHFHNNKDGVEQSWSFEQKPGGTGDIEVRLPVKSGRFLGETANGLHFATGSAGLGVRYGHGTWVDAEGQRTPVPSRFEADSIVLRVPAQVVDASAYPAVLDPIVSPEIGMDDPVNGPADNSQWDPAIAHNGTNFLVVWGDYRSNNSYDIYGARVSNAGTVLDTTGIRISNAINSQYAPAVAQDGTNFLVVWQDNRGSSTDIYGARVSGTGTVLDTSGIPISTANNEQYNPMATYDGTNFLVVWQDYRSGTNYDIYGARVSGTGTVLDASGIPISTAANNQVTPAVASNGTNSLVVWQDTRSGSSADIYGARVSNTGTVLNASGILISNAVNAQESPAVAYNGVDFMVAWQDYRSGTNYDIYGARVSGTGVVRNPSGIPISTATNDQKSPALAREGTNCLVVWRDYASYDIYAARVNSTGTVLDTSGILLSTSASNTDTPAVAHDGTNFLVVWTDYSRPNSSNIYGARVSSTGMVLDASDIAVSRSANGQYNPAVAHDGTNFLVVWRDTRSGISTIYGARVDETGTEVLDTSGIPIAIGNNKYSPKVVYGGTDFLVVWSEYRGSTSSDIYGARVSIDGTVLDTSGIPISTTTNDQYNPVAAYDGTNFLVVWTDYRSGTSTSYDIYGARVSSAGTVLDTSGIPISAATNDQYYPVVTFNGSFLVAWQDYRSGSNPDIYGARVSSDGTVLDTSGILISSTTNYKQHPSVTHNGINFLVVWNEYRSSTGSDIYGARVSGDGTVLDTSGISISAATNDQYYPVVAYDGANFLVVWQDTRSGSSFSDIYGARVNELGKVLDTSGISISTEPEAEVEPTVVSMGGESSLVVYRRSNPSPSTNSERVMARLVQSP
;
A
#
# COMPACT_ATOMS: atom_id res chain seq x y z
N MET A 1 -4.72 -54.96 -15.95
CA MET A 1 -4.75 -53.48 -16.01
C MET A 1 -3.60 -53.00 -15.15
N SER A 2 -2.78 -52.07 -15.65
CA SER A 2 -1.84 -51.34 -14.79
C SER A 2 -2.62 -50.46 -13.82
N PRO A 3 -2.12 -50.18 -12.61
CA PRO A 3 -2.71 -49.14 -11.77
C PRO A 3 -2.62 -47.78 -12.49
N PRO A 4 -3.54 -46.84 -12.21
CA PRO A 4 -3.32 -45.44 -12.59
C PRO A 4 -2.06 -44.92 -11.90
N PHE A 5 -1.26 -44.14 -12.61
CA PHE A 5 -0.10 -43.44 -12.05
C PHE A 5 -0.36 -41.93 -12.08
N ASP A 6 0.21 -41.24 -11.09
CA ASP A 6 0.07 -39.80 -10.97
C ASP A 6 1.16 -39.12 -11.81
N VAL A 7 0.73 -38.41 -12.85
CA VAL A 7 1.63 -37.69 -13.76
C VAL A 7 2.25 -36.48 -13.05
N GLN A 8 1.51 -35.79 -12.20
CA GLN A 8 2.03 -34.63 -11.47
C GLN A 8 3.12 -35.08 -10.52
N LYS A 9 2.86 -36.12 -9.71
CA LYS A 9 3.86 -36.66 -8.79
C LYS A 9 5.15 -37.12 -9.50
N ILE A 10 5.06 -37.67 -10.72
CA ILE A 10 6.25 -38.01 -11.52
C ILE A 10 6.97 -36.75 -12.06
N MET A 11 6.23 -35.71 -12.46
CA MET A 11 6.81 -34.43 -12.87
C MET A 11 7.54 -33.74 -11.71
N ASP A 12 6.95 -33.71 -10.52
CA ASP A 12 7.54 -33.15 -9.30
C ASP A 12 8.82 -33.91 -8.92
N GLN A 13 8.75 -35.25 -8.89
CA GLN A 13 9.89 -36.16 -8.72
C GLN A 13 11.01 -35.84 -9.73
N VAL A 14 10.70 -35.74 -11.02
CA VAL A 14 11.70 -35.43 -12.08
C VAL A 14 12.25 -34.00 -11.97
N HIS A 15 11.46 -33.04 -11.45
CA HIS A 15 11.86 -31.65 -11.27
C HIS A 15 12.85 -31.51 -10.11
N PHE A 16 12.46 -31.96 -8.91
CA PHE A 16 13.19 -31.78 -7.66
C PHE A 16 14.35 -32.77 -7.44
N ALA A 17 14.38 -33.92 -8.11
CA ALA A 17 15.41 -34.94 -7.89
C ALA A 17 16.85 -34.44 -8.09
N PHE A 18 17.72 -34.77 -7.13
CA PHE A 18 19.16 -34.56 -7.21
C PHE A 18 19.81 -35.41 -8.30
N ARG A 19 20.61 -34.76 -9.17
CA ARG A 19 21.28 -35.36 -10.32
C ARG A 19 22.78 -35.48 -10.01
N PRO A 20 23.39 -36.69 -10.07
CA PRO A 20 24.80 -36.86 -9.76
C PRO A 20 25.69 -36.32 -10.89
N GLN A 21 26.60 -35.40 -10.55
CA GLN A 21 27.58 -34.79 -11.44
C GLN A 21 29.00 -35.00 -10.87
N GLY A 22 29.69 -36.04 -11.35
CA GLY A 22 31.05 -36.39 -10.89
C GLY A 22 31.07 -36.83 -9.42
N SER A 23 31.65 -35.99 -8.55
CA SER A 23 31.71 -36.19 -7.09
C SER A 23 30.67 -35.35 -6.32
N THR A 24 29.76 -34.68 -7.03
CA THR A 24 28.79 -33.72 -6.47
C THR A 24 27.38 -34.04 -6.95
N TRP A 25 26.37 -33.50 -6.28
CA TRP A 25 24.96 -33.66 -6.64
C TRP A 25 24.32 -32.28 -6.83
N GLU A 26 23.59 -32.11 -7.91
CA GLU A 26 22.96 -30.83 -8.28
C GLU A 26 21.45 -31.00 -8.42
N GLY A 27 20.71 -30.06 -7.85
CA GLY A 27 19.25 -30.02 -7.83
C GLY A 27 18.77 -28.57 -7.77
N GLY A 28 17.47 -28.36 -7.58
CA GLY A 28 16.93 -27.01 -7.53
C GLY A 28 15.43 -26.93 -7.83
N HIS A 29 14.99 -25.69 -8.05
CA HIS A 29 13.67 -25.25 -8.44
C HIS A 29 13.83 -24.09 -9.44
N SER A 30 12.75 -23.41 -9.86
CA SER A 30 12.87 -22.15 -10.61
C SER A 30 13.51 -21.02 -9.79
N THR A 31 13.37 -21.04 -8.47
CA THR A 31 13.82 -19.96 -7.57
C THR A 31 15.23 -20.18 -6.98
N TYR A 32 15.82 -21.36 -7.14
CA TYR A 32 17.18 -21.66 -6.67
C TYR A 32 17.81 -22.86 -7.38
N ALA A 33 19.14 -22.88 -7.46
CA ALA A 33 19.90 -24.11 -7.57
C ALA A 33 20.50 -24.51 -6.21
N VAL A 34 20.70 -25.80 -6.01
CA VAL A 34 21.48 -26.35 -4.90
C VAL A 34 22.55 -27.30 -5.42
N ARG A 35 23.72 -27.21 -4.81
CA ARG A 35 24.87 -28.03 -5.13
C ARG A 35 25.45 -28.63 -3.85
N VAL A 36 25.49 -29.95 -3.76
CA VAL A 36 25.90 -30.69 -2.57
C VAL A 36 27.17 -31.50 -2.87
N GLU A 37 28.14 -31.42 -1.98
CA GLU A 37 29.37 -32.21 -1.98
C GLU A 37 29.44 -33.06 -0.70
N THR A 38 30.45 -33.92 -0.55
CA THR A 38 30.57 -34.76 0.66
C THR A 38 30.79 -33.97 1.96
N ASP A 39 31.38 -32.78 1.86
CA ASP A 39 31.83 -31.95 2.97
C ASP A 39 31.41 -30.47 2.86
N SER A 40 30.53 -30.14 1.92
CA SER A 40 29.88 -28.83 1.80
C SER A 40 28.54 -28.90 1.06
N PHE A 41 27.72 -27.87 1.17
CA PHE A 41 26.63 -27.60 0.22
C PHE A 41 26.48 -26.09 0.00
N SER A 42 25.91 -25.70 -1.13
CA SER A 42 25.62 -24.30 -1.45
C SER A 42 24.25 -24.15 -2.09
N VAL A 43 23.55 -23.06 -1.74
CA VAL A 43 22.29 -22.65 -2.38
C VAL A 43 22.54 -21.34 -3.13
N THR A 44 22.09 -21.30 -4.37
CA THR A 44 22.21 -20.17 -5.29
C THR A 44 20.82 -19.65 -5.61
N PRO A 45 20.42 -18.46 -5.12
CA PRO A 45 19.11 -17.88 -5.40
C PRO A 45 19.04 -17.31 -6.84
N TYR A 46 17.88 -17.42 -7.47
CA TYR A 46 17.63 -16.98 -8.86
C TYR A 46 16.53 -15.93 -8.97
N HIS A 47 16.71 -15.01 -9.91
CA HIS A 47 15.67 -14.09 -10.38
C HIS A 47 15.77 -13.93 -11.92
N TYR A 48 14.64 -13.91 -12.62
CA TYR A 48 14.55 -13.65 -14.06
C TYR A 48 14.17 -12.20 -14.37
N PRO A 49 15.06 -11.29 -14.77
CA PRO A 49 14.66 -9.93 -15.20
C PRO A 49 14.01 -9.95 -16.58
N ARG A 50 13.33 -8.86 -16.94
CA ARG A 50 12.74 -8.67 -18.27
C ARG A 50 13.80 -8.36 -19.34
N SER A 51 13.82 -9.13 -20.43
CA SER A 51 14.58 -8.77 -21.64
C SER A 51 13.80 -7.80 -22.53
N GLN A 52 14.40 -6.68 -22.94
CA GLN A 52 13.84 -5.79 -23.97
C GLN A 52 13.67 -6.52 -25.33
N PRO A 53 12.57 -6.31 -26.07
CA PRO A 53 12.51 -6.61 -27.50
C PRO A 53 13.26 -5.54 -28.31
N GLU A 54 14.20 -5.94 -29.18
CA GLU A 54 14.77 -5.03 -30.18
C GLU A 54 13.71 -4.67 -31.27
N GLY A 55 12.99 -3.56 -31.11
CA GLY A 55 12.04 -3.09 -32.12
C GLY A 55 11.36 -1.76 -31.77
N THR A 56 11.38 -0.81 -32.70
CA THR A 56 10.78 0.53 -32.53
C THR A 56 9.28 0.55 -32.83
N GLU A 57 8.54 1.41 -32.11
CA GLU A 57 7.11 1.75 -32.27
C GLU A 57 6.09 0.62 -32.06
N ILE A 58 5.43 0.60 -30.90
CA ILE A 58 4.11 -0.03 -30.72
C ILE A 58 3.18 0.96 -30.00
N SER A 59 2.12 1.39 -30.69
CA SER A 59 1.07 2.23 -30.11
C SER A 59 -0.04 1.40 -29.48
N ARG A 60 -0.48 1.77 -28.27
CA ARG A 60 -1.75 1.41 -27.58
C ARG A 60 -2.57 0.27 -28.21
N LEU A 61 -2.32 -0.96 -27.71
CA LEU A 61 -3.25 -2.09 -27.56
C LEU A 61 -4.29 -2.35 -28.68
N SER A 62 -4.02 -3.32 -29.57
CA SER A 62 -5.06 -4.28 -29.99
C SER A 62 -4.52 -5.63 -30.53
N GLN A 63 -5.19 -6.72 -30.13
CA GLN A 63 -5.33 -8.04 -30.79
C GLN A 63 -4.14 -8.98 -31.12
N GLU A 64 -2.87 -8.59 -31.19
CA GLU A 64 -1.84 -9.48 -31.80
C GLU A 64 -1.14 -10.54 -30.90
N HIS A 65 -1.49 -10.72 -29.62
CA HIS A 65 -0.91 -11.75 -28.72
C HIS A 65 -1.31 -13.23 -29.03
N GLY A 66 -1.63 -13.54 -30.29
CA GLY A 66 -1.76 -14.89 -30.81
C GLY A 66 -0.44 -15.53 -31.26
N ALA A 67 0.51 -14.74 -31.76
CA ALA A 67 1.61 -15.26 -32.60
C ALA A 67 2.88 -15.72 -31.85
N GLN A 68 3.24 -15.08 -30.73
CA GLN A 68 4.52 -15.36 -30.04
C GLN A 68 4.54 -16.68 -29.25
N ARG A 69 3.41 -17.37 -29.11
CA ARG A 69 3.17 -18.50 -28.19
C ARG A 69 3.82 -19.85 -28.60
N LEU A 70 4.87 -19.81 -29.43
CA LEU A 70 5.57 -20.98 -29.98
C LEU A 70 7.11 -20.85 -29.99
N ALA A 71 7.67 -19.75 -29.47
CA ALA A 71 9.10 -19.62 -29.25
C ALA A 71 9.43 -19.88 -27.76
N SER A 72 10.31 -20.83 -27.49
CA SER A 72 10.94 -21.02 -26.19
C SER A 72 12.40 -20.56 -26.26
N PRO A 73 12.69 -19.26 -26.07
CA PRO A 73 14.05 -18.85 -25.73
C PRO A 73 14.39 -19.37 -24.32
N THR A 74 15.64 -19.72 -24.09
CA THR A 74 16.15 -19.89 -22.73
C THR A 74 16.25 -18.51 -22.09
N GLN A 75 15.36 -18.22 -21.15
CA GLN A 75 15.29 -16.94 -20.44
C GLN A 75 16.54 -16.77 -19.56
N GLU A 76 17.30 -15.69 -19.77
CA GLU A 76 18.45 -15.36 -18.92
C GLU A 76 17.96 -14.95 -17.52
N HIS A 77 18.67 -15.39 -16.48
CA HIS A 77 18.39 -15.05 -15.09
C HIS A 77 19.59 -14.35 -14.46
N VAL A 78 19.30 -13.42 -13.55
CA VAL A 78 20.25 -12.94 -12.55
C VAL A 78 20.46 -14.08 -11.55
N GLU A 79 21.59 -14.75 -11.70
CA GLU A 79 22.13 -15.66 -10.71
C GLU A 79 22.72 -14.86 -9.54
N GLY A 80 22.17 -15.04 -8.34
CA GLY A 80 22.79 -14.54 -7.10
C GLY A 80 24.09 -15.30 -6.82
N ALA A 81 25.02 -14.72 -6.07
CA ALA A 81 26.23 -15.46 -5.71
C ALA A 81 25.91 -16.52 -4.63
N PRO A 82 26.45 -17.75 -4.72
CA PRO A 82 26.09 -18.86 -3.83
C PRO A 82 26.46 -18.61 -2.37
N VAL A 83 25.51 -18.89 -1.48
CA VAL A 83 25.75 -19.01 -0.04
C VAL A 83 26.09 -20.48 0.24
N SER A 84 27.24 -20.71 0.86
CA SER A 84 27.84 -22.04 1.00
C SER A 84 28.12 -22.37 2.46
N PHE A 85 27.90 -23.63 2.82
CA PHE A 85 28.03 -24.19 4.16
C PHE A 85 28.95 -25.42 4.12
N GLY A 86 29.70 -25.66 5.19
CA GLY A 86 30.55 -26.85 5.34
C GLY A 86 29.80 -28.03 5.97
N ALA A 87 30.49 -29.16 6.09
CA ALA A 87 29.98 -30.36 6.74
C ALA A 87 29.41 -30.10 8.15
N ALA A 88 28.27 -30.74 8.45
CA ALA A 88 27.67 -30.70 9.77
C ALA A 88 28.52 -31.44 10.83
N HIS A 89 29.00 -30.69 11.83
CA HIS A 89 29.63 -31.23 13.03
C HIS A 89 28.55 -31.49 14.08
N VAL A 90 28.14 -32.74 14.23
CA VAL A 90 27.09 -33.16 15.17
C VAL A 90 27.76 -33.74 16.42
N THR A 91 27.43 -33.22 17.60
CA THR A 91 28.01 -33.67 18.88
C THR A 91 26.93 -33.80 19.96
N ARG A 92 27.19 -34.62 20.98
CA ARG A 92 26.39 -34.64 22.23
C ARG A 92 27.32 -34.64 23.43
N GLY A 93 27.26 -33.58 24.26
CA GLY A 93 28.13 -33.46 25.43
C GLY A 93 29.64 -33.51 25.14
N GLY A 94 30.06 -33.06 23.96
CA GLY A 94 31.46 -33.16 23.47
C GLY A 94 31.84 -34.51 22.85
N MET A 95 30.96 -35.53 22.88
CA MET A 95 31.14 -36.72 22.07
C MET A 95 30.78 -36.39 20.61
N LEU A 96 31.71 -36.59 19.68
CA LEU A 96 31.47 -36.43 18.25
C LEU A 96 30.61 -37.59 17.72
N LEU A 97 29.52 -37.25 17.03
CA LEU A 97 28.58 -38.19 16.41
C LEU A 97 28.76 -38.26 14.89
N SER A 98 29.16 -37.17 14.23
CA SER A 98 29.38 -37.12 12.79
C SER A 98 30.81 -37.52 12.34
N SER A 99 30.92 -38.21 11.20
CA SER A 99 32.20 -38.60 10.58
C SER A 99 32.53 -37.79 9.32
N HIS A 100 33.84 -37.60 9.07
CA HIS A 100 34.34 -37.02 7.82
C HIS A 100 34.44 -38.05 6.68
N GLU A 101 34.52 -39.35 7.00
CA GLU A 101 34.26 -40.41 6.02
C GLU A 101 32.75 -40.40 5.72
N ALA A 102 32.40 -39.77 4.60
CA ALA A 102 31.03 -39.62 4.11
C ALA A 102 30.79 -40.53 2.90
N LYS A 103 29.60 -41.14 2.84
CA LYS A 103 29.08 -41.80 1.63
C LYS A 103 27.74 -41.16 1.28
N GLY A 104 27.72 -40.43 0.18
CA GLY A 104 26.51 -39.88 -0.42
C GLY A 104 25.84 -40.91 -1.34
N GLN A 105 24.52 -41.04 -1.22
CA GLN A 105 23.68 -41.81 -2.12
C GLN A 105 22.39 -41.02 -2.39
N ALA A 106 22.09 -40.77 -3.67
CA ALA A 106 20.77 -40.32 -4.09
C ALA A 106 19.79 -41.51 -3.98
N GLN A 107 18.59 -41.27 -3.44
CA GLN A 107 17.56 -42.30 -3.30
C GLN A 107 16.60 -42.29 -4.50
N ASP A 108 15.86 -43.39 -4.69
CA ASP A 108 14.82 -43.51 -5.74
C ASP A 108 13.56 -42.65 -5.47
N SER A 109 13.61 -41.78 -4.46
CA SER A 109 12.53 -40.93 -3.96
C SER A 109 13.06 -39.53 -3.59
N ASP A 110 13.65 -38.88 -4.58
CA ASP A 110 13.86 -37.42 -4.72
C ASP A 110 14.86 -36.75 -3.75
N GLY A 111 15.14 -37.37 -2.61
CA GLY A 111 16.15 -36.94 -1.64
C GLY A 111 17.55 -37.51 -1.87
N LEU A 112 18.55 -36.71 -1.53
CA LEU A 112 19.95 -37.11 -1.36
C LEU A 112 20.20 -37.47 0.12
N THR A 113 21.04 -38.46 0.39
CA THR A 113 21.44 -38.81 1.77
C THR A 113 22.95 -38.97 1.89
N ILE A 114 23.54 -38.31 2.88
CA ILE A 114 24.95 -38.40 3.24
C ILE A 114 25.06 -39.04 4.62
N VAL A 115 25.52 -40.28 4.68
CA VAL A 115 25.77 -40.96 5.96
C VAL A 115 27.03 -40.38 6.59
N ARG A 116 26.87 -39.71 7.74
CA ARG A 116 27.93 -39.12 8.55
C ARG A 116 28.05 -39.88 9.88
N GLY A 117 28.44 -41.15 9.82
CA GLY A 117 28.75 -41.94 11.03
C GLY A 117 27.51 -42.42 11.78
N TRP A 118 27.18 -41.80 12.92
CA TRP A 118 26.00 -42.14 13.73
C TRP A 118 24.73 -41.35 13.34
N VAL A 119 24.85 -40.45 12.37
CA VAL A 119 23.79 -39.55 11.90
C VAL A 119 23.75 -39.62 10.38
N ALA A 120 22.56 -39.65 9.78
CA ALA A 120 22.40 -39.41 8.35
C ALA A 120 21.90 -37.99 8.12
N GLU A 121 22.56 -37.27 7.21
CA GLU A 121 22.12 -35.98 6.71
C GLU A 121 21.35 -36.19 5.41
N HIS A 122 20.17 -35.58 5.30
CA HIS A 122 19.29 -35.67 4.16
C HIS A 122 19.13 -34.28 3.52
N PHE A 123 19.11 -34.24 2.20
CA PHE A 123 18.77 -33.05 1.44
C PHE A 123 17.57 -33.37 0.56
N HIS A 124 16.53 -32.55 0.62
CA HIS A 124 15.31 -32.72 -0.17
C HIS A 124 14.88 -31.36 -0.73
N ASN A 125 14.75 -31.28 -2.06
CA ASN A 125 14.34 -30.06 -2.74
C ASN A 125 12.81 -29.99 -2.76
N ASN A 126 12.26 -28.85 -2.39
CA ASN A 126 10.82 -28.56 -2.49
C ASN A 126 10.63 -27.12 -3.02
N LYS A 127 9.37 -26.70 -3.21
CA LYS A 127 9.07 -25.36 -3.77
C LYS A 127 9.51 -24.21 -2.84
N ASP A 128 9.59 -24.47 -1.53
CA ASP A 128 9.87 -23.48 -0.50
C ASP A 128 11.38 -23.35 -0.19
N GLY A 129 12.18 -24.35 -0.56
CA GLY A 129 13.64 -24.38 -0.40
C GLY A 129 14.23 -25.78 -0.38
N VAL A 130 15.42 -25.91 0.22
CA VAL A 130 16.09 -27.18 0.49
C VAL A 130 15.89 -27.54 1.95
N GLU A 131 15.19 -28.64 2.25
CA GLU A 131 15.20 -29.23 3.58
C GLU A 131 16.59 -29.88 3.81
N GLN A 132 17.29 -29.48 4.88
CA GLN A 132 18.55 -30.09 5.33
C GLN A 132 18.30 -30.77 6.68
N SER A 133 17.80 -32.00 6.67
CA SER A 133 17.42 -32.71 7.89
C SER A 133 18.46 -33.74 8.36
N TRP A 134 18.56 -33.93 9.67
CA TRP A 134 19.44 -34.96 10.28
C TRP A 134 18.62 -36.00 11.02
N SER A 135 18.76 -37.27 10.63
CA SER A 135 18.08 -38.39 11.27
C SER A 135 18.99 -39.16 12.24
N PHE A 136 18.35 -39.64 13.31
CA PHE A 136 18.95 -40.38 14.40
C PHE A 136 18.15 -41.67 14.59
N GLU A 137 18.67 -42.81 14.14
CA GLU A 137 17.99 -44.12 14.24
C GLU A 137 17.75 -44.60 15.68
N GLN A 138 18.59 -44.13 16.61
CA GLN A 138 18.57 -44.50 18.02
C GLN A 138 19.11 -43.36 18.88
N LYS A 139 18.75 -43.37 20.17
CA LYS A 139 19.17 -42.38 21.16
C LYS A 139 20.69 -42.17 21.18
N PRO A 140 21.22 -40.99 20.81
CA PRO A 140 22.66 -40.78 20.69
C PRO A 140 23.42 -40.87 22.01
N GLY A 141 24.61 -41.47 21.95
CA GLY A 141 25.53 -41.57 23.09
C GLY A 141 26.02 -40.21 23.60
N GLY A 142 26.45 -40.17 24.86
CA GLY A 142 26.83 -38.95 25.56
C GLY A 142 25.72 -38.43 26.49
N THR A 143 25.97 -37.26 27.10
CA THR A 143 25.08 -36.62 28.08
C THR A 143 25.05 -35.11 27.86
N GLY A 144 23.87 -34.50 27.88
CA GLY A 144 23.67 -33.10 27.50
C GLY A 144 22.98 -32.96 26.14
N ASP A 145 22.94 -31.73 25.65
CA ASP A 145 22.28 -31.34 24.40
C ASP A 145 22.96 -32.00 23.18
N ILE A 146 22.19 -32.19 22.10
CA ILE A 146 22.77 -32.40 20.77
C ILE A 146 23.04 -31.02 20.17
N GLU A 147 24.29 -30.72 19.84
CA GLU A 147 24.66 -29.55 19.05
C GLU A 147 24.97 -30.00 17.62
N VAL A 148 24.24 -29.45 16.64
CA VAL A 148 24.61 -29.47 15.23
C VAL A 148 25.24 -28.13 14.89
N ARG A 149 26.51 -28.13 14.49
CA ARG A 149 27.26 -26.94 14.09
C ARG A 149 27.65 -27.02 12.62
N LEU A 150 27.24 -26.02 11.84
CA LEU A 150 27.34 -25.95 10.39
C LEU A 150 28.15 -24.69 9.99
N PRO A 151 29.45 -24.82 9.66
CA PRO A 151 30.30 -23.66 9.36
C PRO A 151 29.89 -22.95 8.06
N VAL A 152 29.74 -21.63 8.06
CA VAL A 152 29.48 -20.85 6.84
C VAL A 152 30.81 -20.65 6.09
N LYS A 153 30.78 -20.84 4.77
CA LYS A 153 31.96 -20.79 3.86
C LYS A 153 31.88 -19.61 2.90
N SER A 154 30.68 -19.28 2.41
CA SER A 154 30.36 -18.02 1.74
C SER A 154 28.96 -17.58 2.18
N GLY A 155 28.76 -16.27 2.32
CA GLY A 155 27.56 -15.67 2.90
C GLY A 155 27.93 -14.62 3.94
N ARG A 156 27.55 -13.36 3.71
CA ARG A 156 27.57 -12.33 4.76
C ARG A 156 26.32 -12.51 5.59
N PHE A 157 26.48 -12.85 6.87
CA PHE A 157 25.38 -12.81 7.84
C PHE A 157 24.78 -11.40 7.90
N LEU A 158 23.46 -11.31 7.76
CA LEU A 158 22.70 -10.06 7.72
C LEU A 158 22.00 -9.78 9.06
N GLY A 159 21.38 -10.81 9.63
CA GLY A 159 20.57 -10.72 10.86
C GLY A 159 19.92 -12.05 11.25
N GLU A 160 19.29 -12.07 12.42
CA GLU A 160 18.47 -13.18 12.92
C GLU A 160 17.04 -12.67 13.11
N THR A 161 16.07 -13.30 12.44
CA THR A 161 14.64 -13.01 12.59
C THR A 161 13.95 -14.20 13.28
N ALA A 162 12.66 -14.03 13.63
CA ALA A 162 11.83 -15.11 14.17
C ALA A 162 11.71 -16.34 13.22
N ASN A 163 12.07 -16.18 11.94
CA ASN A 163 11.98 -17.20 10.90
C ASN A 163 13.33 -17.84 10.53
N GLY A 164 14.47 -17.33 11.02
CA GLY A 164 15.79 -17.89 10.69
C GLY A 164 16.95 -16.89 10.69
N LEU A 165 18.06 -17.35 10.10
CA LEU A 165 19.32 -16.62 9.96
C LEU A 165 19.51 -16.21 8.50
N HIS A 166 19.86 -14.94 8.28
CA HIS A 166 19.84 -14.31 6.97
C HIS A 166 21.25 -14.16 6.38
N PHE A 167 21.45 -14.51 5.11
CA PHE A 167 22.77 -14.51 4.45
C PHE A 167 22.69 -14.09 2.97
N ALA A 168 23.51 -13.12 2.56
CA ALA A 168 23.62 -12.74 1.14
C ALA A 168 25.07 -12.64 0.65
N THR A 169 25.26 -12.66 -0.66
CA THR A 169 26.57 -12.63 -1.33
C THR A 169 26.52 -11.85 -2.66
N GLY A 170 27.58 -11.10 -2.95
CA GLY A 170 27.68 -10.26 -4.16
C GLY A 170 26.91 -8.94 -4.05
N SER A 171 26.68 -8.30 -5.21
CA SER A 171 25.99 -7.01 -5.34
C SER A 171 24.59 -7.12 -5.95
N ALA A 172 24.10 -8.34 -6.18
CA ALA A 172 22.80 -8.58 -6.80
C ALA A 172 21.62 -8.58 -5.81
N GLY A 173 21.87 -8.31 -4.52
CA GLY A 173 20.89 -8.27 -3.41
C GLY A 173 20.22 -9.59 -3.02
N LEU A 174 20.26 -10.60 -3.90
CA LEU A 174 19.75 -11.94 -3.62
C LEU A 174 20.54 -12.65 -2.49
N GLY A 175 19.81 -13.33 -1.61
CA GLY A 175 20.36 -14.12 -0.50
C GLY A 175 19.50 -15.33 -0.16
N VAL A 176 19.89 -16.03 0.92
CA VAL A 176 19.22 -17.23 1.44
C VAL A 176 18.98 -17.11 2.95
N ARG A 177 17.84 -17.61 3.40
CA ARG A 177 17.44 -17.70 4.81
C ARG A 177 17.61 -19.15 5.28
N TYR A 178 18.41 -19.34 6.31
CA TYR A 178 18.55 -20.62 7.00
C TYR A 178 17.55 -20.69 8.16
N GLY A 179 16.49 -21.47 8.01
CA GLY A 179 15.38 -21.54 8.96
C GLY A 179 15.76 -22.01 10.37
N HIS A 180 14.84 -21.82 11.31
CA HIS A 180 14.85 -22.61 12.55
C HIS A 180 14.42 -24.06 12.22
N GLY A 181 14.92 -25.05 12.96
CA GLY A 181 14.53 -26.46 12.78
C GLY A 181 13.48 -26.90 13.79
N THR A 182 12.84 -28.03 13.55
CA THR A 182 12.03 -28.77 14.53
C THR A 182 12.72 -30.08 14.86
N TRP A 183 12.76 -30.45 16.14
CA TRP A 183 13.00 -31.83 16.54
C TRP A 183 11.69 -32.60 16.49
N VAL A 184 11.62 -33.65 15.68
CA VAL A 184 10.46 -34.52 15.51
C VAL A 184 10.83 -35.94 15.90
N ASP A 185 10.08 -36.55 16.82
CA ASP A 185 10.37 -37.89 17.33
C ASP A 185 9.45 -38.98 16.77
N ALA A 186 9.71 -40.25 17.08
CA ALA A 186 8.96 -41.38 16.52
C ALA A 186 7.47 -41.45 16.95
N GLU A 187 7.06 -40.67 17.96
CA GLU A 187 5.67 -40.51 18.38
C GLU A 187 5.02 -39.25 17.77
N GLY A 188 5.76 -38.53 16.92
CA GLY A 188 5.33 -37.30 16.26
C GLY A 188 5.39 -36.06 17.15
N GLN A 189 6.06 -36.12 18.31
CA GLN A 189 6.23 -34.94 19.16
C GLN A 189 7.16 -33.94 18.48
N ARG A 190 6.70 -32.70 18.31
CA ARG A 190 7.45 -31.61 17.65
C ARG A 190 7.92 -30.59 18.67
N THR A 191 9.24 -30.37 18.74
CA THR A 191 9.87 -29.35 19.59
C THR A 191 10.65 -28.35 18.73
N PRO A 192 10.36 -27.03 18.79
CA PRO A 192 11.15 -26.03 18.07
C PRO A 192 12.62 -26.00 18.52
N VAL A 193 13.54 -25.90 17.56
CA VAL A 193 14.99 -25.82 17.75
C VAL A 193 15.51 -24.58 17.00
N PRO A 194 15.65 -23.44 17.69
CA PRO A 194 16.11 -22.21 17.05
C PRO A 194 17.54 -22.32 16.52
N SER A 195 17.76 -21.84 15.29
CA SER A 195 19.09 -21.68 14.72
C SER A 195 19.75 -20.39 15.23
N ARG A 196 21.04 -20.44 15.55
CA ARG A 196 21.84 -19.30 16.03
C ARG A 196 23.14 -19.18 15.24
N PHE A 197 23.60 -17.94 14.98
CA PHE A 197 24.90 -17.72 14.35
C PHE A 197 25.99 -17.47 15.41
N GLU A 198 26.93 -18.40 15.54
CA GLU A 198 28.01 -18.36 16.53
C GLU A 198 29.36 -18.72 15.87
N ALA A 199 30.35 -17.82 15.94
CA ALA A 199 31.71 -18.05 15.46
C ALA A 199 31.75 -18.65 14.04
N ASP A 200 31.23 -17.88 13.08
CA ASP A 200 31.15 -18.21 11.66
C ASP A 200 30.45 -19.55 11.35
N SER A 201 29.57 -19.99 12.24
CA SER A 201 28.80 -21.23 12.12
C SER A 201 27.33 -21.02 12.49
N ILE A 202 26.43 -21.68 11.77
CA ILE A 202 25.05 -21.88 12.23
C ILE A 202 25.07 -23.00 13.29
N VAL A 203 24.24 -22.85 14.32
CA VAL A 203 24.18 -23.75 15.45
C VAL A 203 22.73 -24.05 15.80
N LEU A 204 22.39 -25.33 15.89
CA LEU A 204 21.10 -25.84 16.36
C LEU A 204 21.37 -26.69 17.61
N ARG A 205 20.63 -26.44 18.70
CA ARG A 205 20.77 -27.18 19.97
C ARG A 205 19.46 -27.84 20.39
N VAL A 206 19.43 -29.17 20.34
CA VAL A 206 18.31 -29.97 20.85
C VAL A 206 18.53 -30.19 22.36
N PRO A 207 17.66 -29.66 23.26
CA PRO A 207 17.92 -29.71 24.69
C PRO A 207 18.00 -31.14 25.23
N ALA A 208 18.92 -31.38 26.17
CA ALA A 208 19.20 -32.69 26.75
C ALA A 208 17.93 -33.44 27.21
N GLN A 209 16.98 -32.72 27.80
CA GLN A 209 15.72 -33.27 28.32
C GLN A 209 14.80 -33.79 27.20
N VAL A 210 14.80 -33.14 26.04
CA VAL A 210 14.04 -33.57 24.84
C VAL A 210 14.69 -34.83 24.27
N VAL A 211 16.00 -34.76 24.01
CA VAL A 211 16.83 -35.90 23.54
C VAL A 211 16.74 -37.09 24.51
N ASP A 212 16.57 -36.84 25.81
CA ASP A 212 16.47 -37.91 26.79
C ASP A 212 15.08 -38.55 26.91
N ALA A 213 14.02 -37.84 26.52
CA ALA A 213 12.63 -38.30 26.57
C ALA A 213 12.09 -38.84 25.25
N SER A 214 12.61 -38.40 24.09
CA SER A 214 12.10 -38.75 22.77
C SER A 214 12.12 -40.24 22.43
N ALA A 215 11.12 -40.67 21.68
CA ALA A 215 11.10 -41.94 20.97
C ALA A 215 11.95 -41.87 19.69
N TYR A 216 12.60 -42.97 19.29
CA TYR A 216 13.49 -43.03 18.13
C TYR A 216 12.99 -44.03 17.07
N PRO A 217 13.17 -43.79 15.75
CA PRO A 217 14.01 -42.74 15.14
C PRO A 217 13.47 -41.31 15.32
N ALA A 218 14.37 -40.32 15.32
CA ALA A 218 14.03 -38.90 15.44
C ALA A 218 14.80 -38.06 14.40
N VAL A 219 14.27 -36.88 14.06
CA VAL A 219 14.77 -36.00 12.99
C VAL A 219 14.87 -34.55 13.48
N LEU A 220 15.86 -33.80 12.99
CA LEU A 220 15.95 -32.34 13.09
C LEU A 220 15.81 -31.72 11.69
N ASP A 221 14.82 -30.86 11.43
CA ASP A 221 14.32 -30.52 10.07
C ASP A 221 14.35 -29.04 9.61
N PRO A 222 15.48 -28.29 9.66
CA PRO A 222 15.54 -26.93 9.10
C PRO A 222 15.43 -26.90 7.57
N ILE A 223 14.87 -25.80 7.05
CA ILE A 223 14.79 -25.49 5.60
C ILE A 223 15.69 -24.30 5.27
N VAL A 224 16.39 -24.39 4.14
CA VAL A 224 17.18 -23.29 3.56
C VAL A 224 16.43 -22.76 2.34
N SER A 225 15.78 -21.61 2.48
CA SER A 225 15.00 -20.95 1.41
C SER A 225 15.79 -19.82 0.75
N PRO A 226 15.48 -19.43 -0.49
CA PRO A 226 15.74 -18.07 -0.95
C PRO A 226 15.16 -17.02 0.00
N GLU A 227 15.73 -15.82 0.00
CA GLU A 227 15.18 -14.66 0.73
C GLU A 227 14.00 -13.99 0.01
N ILE A 228 13.70 -14.43 -1.21
CA ILE A 228 12.43 -14.19 -1.92
C ILE A 228 11.53 -15.42 -1.79
N GLY A 229 11.12 -15.70 -0.55
CA GLY A 229 10.04 -16.63 -0.26
C GLY A 229 8.73 -16.20 -0.92
N MET A 230 7.79 -17.12 -1.05
CA MET A 230 6.75 -16.99 -2.06
C MET A 230 5.51 -17.86 -1.73
N ASP A 231 4.46 -17.28 -1.15
CA ASP A 231 3.14 -17.88 -0.80
C ASP A 231 2.04 -17.88 -1.89
N ASP A 232 1.19 -18.91 -1.88
CA ASP A 232 0.16 -19.19 -2.89
C ASP A 232 -1.14 -18.35 -2.76
N PRO A 233 -1.88 -18.08 -3.86
CA PRO A 233 -3.00 -17.15 -3.84
C PRO A 233 -4.38 -17.83 -3.89
N VAL A 234 -5.36 -17.40 -3.07
CA VAL A 234 -6.65 -18.13 -2.88
C VAL A 234 -7.84 -17.43 -3.58
N ASN A 235 -9.01 -18.06 -3.77
CA ASN A 235 -9.88 -17.89 -4.97
C ASN A 235 -11.37 -17.64 -4.69
N GLY A 236 -12.14 -17.01 -5.60
CA GLY A 236 -13.60 -17.21 -5.53
C GLY A 236 -14.56 -16.48 -6.51
N PRO A 237 -15.90 -16.63 -6.37
CA PRO A 237 -16.79 -16.70 -7.54
C PRO A 237 -17.60 -15.44 -7.94
N ALA A 238 -17.49 -15.07 -9.23
CA ALA A 238 -18.38 -14.12 -9.93
C ALA A 238 -18.21 -14.05 -11.49
N ASP A 239 -19.04 -13.23 -12.20
CA ASP A 239 -19.36 -13.13 -13.67
C ASP A 239 -18.51 -12.26 -14.72
N ASN A 240 -18.68 -10.92 -14.98
CA ASN A 240 -17.80 -10.02 -15.82
C ASN A 240 -17.67 -8.45 -15.51
N SER A 241 -16.52 -7.74 -15.20
CA SER A 241 -16.25 -6.31 -14.70
C SER A 241 -16.11 -5.95 -13.14
N GLN A 242 -15.25 -5.01 -12.60
CA GLN A 242 -14.91 -4.60 -11.14
C GLN A 242 -14.22 -3.22 -10.59
N TRP A 243 -14.03 -2.01 -11.15
CA TRP A 243 -12.95 -0.98 -10.76
C TRP A 243 -12.10 -0.92 -9.33
N ASP A 244 -12.20 -0.15 -8.22
CA ASP A 244 -10.99 0.56 -7.58
C ASP A 244 -10.30 0.42 -6.12
N PRO A 245 -9.85 -0.71 -5.52
CA PRO A 245 -9.56 -1.02 -4.05
C PRO A 245 -9.73 -0.10 -2.76
N ALA A 246 -9.26 -0.50 -1.54
CA ALA A 246 -9.46 0.01 -0.10
C ALA A 246 -8.73 -0.76 1.07
N ILE A 247 -8.60 -0.46 2.41
CA ILE A 247 -8.09 -1.24 3.67
C ILE A 247 -7.93 -0.30 5.01
N ALA A 248 -8.09 -0.56 6.35
CA ALA A 248 -7.90 0.40 7.55
C ALA A 248 -7.15 0.11 8.99
N HIS A 249 -6.09 0.89 9.46
CA HIS A 249 -5.12 1.07 10.68
C HIS A 249 -5.33 0.99 12.29
N ASN A 250 -4.90 0.07 13.20
CA ASN A 250 -5.06 0.08 14.71
C ASN A 250 -5.44 -1.23 15.52
N GLY A 251 -6.72 -1.52 15.92
CA GLY A 251 -7.06 -2.43 17.07
C GLY A 251 -7.67 -3.87 16.99
N THR A 252 -8.74 -4.23 16.23
CA THR A 252 -9.10 -5.68 16.07
C THR A 252 -9.78 -6.23 14.78
N ASN A 253 -10.78 -5.69 14.05
CA ASN A 253 -11.14 -6.27 12.71
C ASN A 253 -11.89 -5.32 11.66
N PHE A 254 -11.78 -5.41 10.30
CA PHE A 254 -12.38 -4.36 9.38
C PHE A 254 -12.49 -4.57 7.84
N LEU A 255 -13.38 -3.88 7.07
CA LEU A 255 -14.31 -4.43 6.04
C LEU A 255 -14.18 -4.16 4.46
N VAL A 256 -13.14 -4.55 3.68
CA VAL A 256 -12.93 -4.81 2.19
C VAL A 256 -14.01 -4.46 1.16
N VAL A 257 -14.39 -3.21 0.97
CA VAL A 257 -15.51 -2.79 0.09
C VAL A 257 -15.37 -2.99 -1.47
N TRP A 258 -15.18 -4.25 -1.99
CA TRP A 258 -14.81 -4.82 -3.37
C TRP A 258 -15.95 -5.06 -4.42
N GLY A 259 -16.07 -4.68 -5.72
CA GLY A 259 -16.70 -5.34 -6.96
C GLY A 259 -17.88 -6.41 -7.13
N ASP A 260 -19.05 -6.11 -7.78
CA ASP A 260 -20.16 -7.01 -8.26
C ASP A 260 -21.33 -6.43 -9.17
N TYR A 261 -21.26 -6.13 -10.50
CA TYR A 261 -22.40 -5.60 -11.37
C TYR A 261 -23.65 -6.46 -11.11
N ARG A 262 -23.58 -7.77 -10.74
CA ARG A 262 -24.67 -8.75 -10.93
C ARG A 262 -26.00 -8.34 -10.25
N SER A 263 -25.94 -7.43 -9.27
CA SER A 263 -27.09 -6.60 -8.85
C SER A 263 -27.49 -5.47 -9.84
N ASN A 264 -28.18 -5.85 -10.93
CA ASN A 264 -29.28 -5.05 -11.54
C ASN A 264 -28.94 -3.90 -12.52
N ASN A 265 -27.89 -4.03 -13.31
CA ASN A 265 -27.29 -3.01 -14.16
C ASN A 265 -26.99 -1.72 -13.38
N SER A 266 -26.28 -1.74 -12.23
CA SER A 266 -26.18 -0.59 -11.32
C SER A 266 -25.23 -0.72 -10.06
N TYR A 267 -24.14 0.10 -9.88
CA TYR A 267 -22.94 0.05 -8.95
C TYR A 267 -23.05 0.63 -7.56
N ASP A 268 -22.64 -0.08 -6.55
CA ASP A 268 -22.95 0.25 -5.16
C ASP A 268 -21.85 -0.43 -4.38
N ILE A 269 -21.23 0.11 -3.32
CA ILE A 269 -20.00 -0.47 -2.70
C ILE A 269 -20.23 -1.54 -1.59
N TYR A 270 -19.34 -2.52 -1.35
CA TYR A 270 -19.64 -3.82 -0.69
C TYR A 270 -18.59 -4.18 0.51
N GLY A 271 -17.84 -5.27 0.88
CA GLY A 271 -17.02 -5.29 2.21
C GLY A 271 -16.05 -6.44 2.69
N ALA A 272 -15.43 -6.53 3.92
CA ALA A 272 -14.69 -7.64 4.66
C ALA A 272 -13.27 -7.46 5.37
N ARG A 273 -12.74 -8.38 6.19
CA ARG A 273 -11.70 -8.29 7.27
C ARG A 273 -10.45 -9.23 7.31
N VAL A 274 -9.35 -8.89 6.64
CA VAL A 274 -8.02 -9.55 6.52
C VAL A 274 -7.30 -9.75 7.87
N SER A 275 -7.64 -10.78 8.67
CA SER A 275 -7.12 -11.18 10.05
C SER A 275 -5.55 -11.05 10.33
N ASN A 276 -4.89 -11.84 11.21
CA ASN A 276 -3.42 -11.80 11.48
C ASN A 276 -2.48 -12.91 10.93
N ALA A 277 -2.87 -13.66 9.88
CA ALA A 277 -2.12 -14.82 9.35
C ALA A 277 -2.34 -15.23 7.85
N GLY A 278 -3.12 -14.48 7.05
CA GLY A 278 -3.41 -14.74 5.63
C GLY A 278 -4.81 -14.93 5.06
N THR A 279 -5.74 -15.41 5.85
CA THR A 279 -7.07 -15.91 5.55
C THR A 279 -8.13 -14.85 5.25
N VAL A 280 -8.81 -14.95 4.11
CA VAL A 280 -10.14 -14.33 3.95
C VAL A 280 -11.20 -15.05 4.85
N LEU A 281 -12.39 -14.54 5.32
CA LEU A 281 -13.31 -15.19 6.31
C LEU A 281 -14.90 -14.94 6.34
N ASP A 282 -15.56 -13.95 5.70
CA ASP A 282 -17.01 -13.90 5.28
C ASP A 282 -17.20 -14.29 3.78
N THR A 283 -17.14 -15.58 3.42
CA THR A 283 -17.06 -16.13 2.02
C THR A 283 -17.85 -15.44 0.89
N THR A 284 -18.92 -14.68 1.19
CA THR A 284 -19.83 -14.05 0.23
C THR A 284 -20.47 -12.73 0.72
N GLY A 285 -20.02 -12.11 1.83
CA GLY A 285 -20.92 -11.68 2.93
C GLY A 285 -22.17 -10.77 2.74
N ILE A 286 -22.13 -9.45 3.01
CA ILE A 286 -23.16 -8.73 3.83
C ILE A 286 -23.56 -7.28 3.41
N ARG A 287 -24.78 -6.72 3.71
CA ARG A 287 -25.45 -5.59 2.95
C ARG A 287 -25.81 -4.19 3.59
N ILE A 288 -25.33 -3.04 3.03
CA ILE A 288 -25.26 -1.58 3.52
C ILE A 288 -25.98 -0.51 2.63
N SER A 289 -26.25 -0.66 1.34
CA SER A 289 -26.99 0.32 0.49
C SER A 289 -28.03 -0.42 -0.32
N ASN A 290 -28.94 0.36 -0.89
CA ASN A 290 -30.09 -0.06 -1.67
C ASN A 290 -30.64 1.06 -2.59
N ALA A 291 -29.82 2.06 -2.98
CA ALA A 291 -30.20 3.19 -3.85
C ALA A 291 -30.65 2.77 -5.28
N ILE A 292 -30.92 3.70 -6.23
CA ILE A 292 -31.67 3.39 -7.48
C ILE A 292 -30.97 3.58 -8.86
N ASN A 293 -30.00 4.48 -9.02
CA ASN A 293 -29.06 4.57 -10.17
C ASN A 293 -27.74 5.22 -9.71
N SER A 294 -26.63 5.20 -10.46
CA SER A 294 -25.32 5.93 -10.28
C SER A 294 -24.02 5.69 -9.39
N GLN A 295 -23.88 5.18 -8.13
CA GLN A 295 -22.70 4.73 -7.28
C GLN A 295 -21.31 5.32 -7.50
N TYR A 296 -20.38 5.75 -6.64
CA TYR A 296 -18.93 5.93 -7.03
C TYR A 296 -17.89 5.59 -5.90
N ALA A 297 -16.59 5.87 -6.03
CA ALA A 297 -15.53 6.35 -5.09
C ALA A 297 -15.01 6.01 -3.61
N PRO A 298 -15.39 5.09 -2.69
CA PRO A 298 -14.85 4.95 -1.28
C PRO A 298 -14.18 6.07 -0.42
N ALA A 299 -13.47 5.75 0.71
CA ALA A 299 -12.84 6.62 1.79
C ALA A 299 -12.66 6.01 3.28
N VAL A 300 -12.14 6.54 4.43
CA VAL A 300 -12.36 6.07 5.92
C VAL A 300 -11.43 6.51 7.08
N ALA A 301 -11.96 6.60 8.32
CA ALA A 301 -11.31 6.65 9.65
C ALA A 301 -11.86 5.62 10.70
N GLN A 302 -11.61 5.78 12.01
CA GLN A 302 -12.20 4.89 13.06
C GLN A 302 -12.24 5.44 14.49
N ASP A 303 -12.55 4.63 15.51
CA ASP A 303 -12.94 5.08 16.84
C ASP A 303 -12.32 4.46 18.09
N GLY A 304 -12.44 3.15 18.29
CA GLY A 304 -12.17 2.52 19.60
C GLY A 304 -13.40 1.88 20.26
N THR A 305 -14.62 2.34 19.92
CA THR A 305 -15.95 1.71 20.18
C THR A 305 -17.10 2.51 19.51
N ASN A 306 -17.45 2.17 18.26
CA ASN A 306 -18.54 2.67 17.36
C ASN A 306 -18.11 3.80 16.34
N PHE A 307 -18.60 3.92 15.06
CA PHE A 307 -17.86 4.37 13.80
C PHE A 307 -18.29 5.11 12.38
N LEU A 308 -19.43 5.76 12.01
CA LEU A 308 -19.97 6.31 10.66
C LEU A 308 -19.29 6.08 9.23
N VAL A 309 -19.92 5.82 8.03
CA VAL A 309 -19.34 5.88 6.62
C VAL A 309 -19.92 6.88 5.57
N VAL A 310 -19.29 7.15 4.38
CA VAL A 310 -19.78 8.04 3.26
C VAL A 310 -19.93 7.28 1.82
N TRP A 311 -20.58 7.74 0.70
CA TRP A 311 -21.11 7.05 -0.57
C TRP A 311 -21.60 7.68 -2.00
N GLN A 312 -21.70 9.00 -2.30
CA GLN A 312 -22.56 9.76 -3.32
C GLN A 312 -23.94 9.18 -3.68
N ASP A 313 -24.88 9.70 -4.53
CA ASP A 313 -26.28 9.12 -4.57
C ASP A 313 -27.39 9.53 -5.60
N ASN A 314 -28.49 8.72 -5.71
CA ASN A 314 -29.76 8.65 -6.52
C ASN A 314 -31.04 8.42 -5.71
N ARG A 315 -31.95 9.39 -5.89
CA ARG A 315 -33.43 9.33 -5.82
C ARG A 315 -34.06 10.74 -6.01
N GLY A 316 -33.54 11.57 -6.94
CA GLY A 316 -33.73 13.03 -6.91
C GLY A 316 -32.99 13.86 -8.00
N SER A 317 -32.92 15.18 -7.81
CA SER A 317 -32.62 16.17 -8.88
C SER A 317 -31.23 16.75 -8.87
N SER A 318 -30.68 16.89 -7.67
CA SER A 318 -29.26 16.87 -7.46
C SER A 318 -28.95 15.68 -6.64
N THR A 319 -27.82 15.15 -6.96
CA THR A 319 -26.93 14.40 -6.14
C THR A 319 -26.16 15.54 -5.49
N ASP A 320 -26.63 16.17 -4.40
CA ASP A 320 -27.06 15.74 -3.06
C ASP A 320 -25.83 15.44 -2.16
N ILE A 321 -25.86 14.57 -1.12
CA ILE A 321 -24.79 13.92 -0.29
C ILE A 321 -25.55 13.23 0.89
N TYR A 322 -25.48 11.89 1.05
CA TYR A 322 -25.75 11.10 2.29
C TYR A 322 -24.52 10.41 2.97
N GLY A 323 -24.54 9.30 3.79
CA GLY A 323 -23.55 8.91 4.90
C GLY A 323 -23.87 7.52 5.56
N ALA A 324 -23.51 7.01 6.78
CA ALA A 324 -24.24 6.01 7.71
C ALA A 324 -23.40 5.04 8.63
N ARG A 325 -23.74 3.76 8.96
CA ARG A 325 -23.09 2.75 9.90
C ARG A 325 -22.78 1.20 9.54
N VAL A 326 -21.73 0.51 10.09
CA VAL A 326 -21.51 -0.95 10.41
C VAL A 326 -20.65 -1.19 11.70
N SER A 327 -20.68 -2.35 12.42
CA SER A 327 -20.26 -2.51 13.84
C SER A 327 -19.05 -3.39 14.18
N GLY A 328 -18.74 -3.59 15.47
CA GLY A 328 -17.63 -4.48 15.87
C GLY A 328 -17.94 -5.96 15.67
N THR A 329 -19.18 -6.28 15.38
CA THR A 329 -19.67 -7.64 15.23
C THR A 329 -20.75 -7.65 14.18
N GLY A 330 -20.35 -7.25 12.99
CA GLY A 330 -21.21 -7.21 11.85
C GLY A 330 -22.36 -6.20 11.99
N THR A 331 -23.59 -6.73 11.91
CA THR A 331 -24.91 -6.25 12.43
C THR A 331 -25.48 -4.92 11.89
N VAL A 332 -26.83 -4.72 11.76
CA VAL A 332 -27.67 -3.66 11.04
C VAL A 332 -28.21 -2.45 11.91
N LEU A 333 -27.84 -1.13 11.72
CA LEU A 333 -28.34 0.14 12.39
C LEU A 333 -29.05 1.18 11.46
N ASP A 334 -28.46 2.33 11.08
CA ASP A 334 -29.05 3.41 10.27
C ASP A 334 -29.09 3.05 8.78
N THR A 335 -29.82 1.98 8.53
CA THR A 335 -30.34 1.40 7.28
C THR A 335 -30.77 2.35 6.15
N SER A 336 -30.65 3.67 6.31
CA SER A 336 -31.27 4.71 5.48
C SER A 336 -30.70 6.14 5.61
N GLY A 337 -30.18 6.55 6.79
CA GLY A 337 -29.49 7.84 6.97
C GLY A 337 -30.09 9.11 7.65
N ILE A 338 -29.20 10.03 8.13
CA ILE A 338 -29.33 11.39 8.71
C ILE A 338 -28.35 12.56 8.15
N PRO A 339 -28.72 13.87 7.80
CA PRO A 339 -28.05 15.12 7.13
C PRO A 339 -26.80 16.08 7.51
N ILE A 340 -25.55 15.95 7.01
CA ILE A 340 -24.36 16.84 7.16
C ILE A 340 -24.27 17.98 6.10
N SER A 341 -25.30 18.23 5.27
CA SER A 341 -25.67 19.54 4.58
C SER A 341 -26.92 19.35 3.64
N THR A 342 -27.38 20.35 2.83
CA THR A 342 -28.50 20.27 1.80
C THR A 342 -28.60 21.47 0.78
N ALA A 343 -28.95 21.32 -0.54
CA ALA A 343 -29.27 22.39 -1.53
C ALA A 343 -30.21 22.05 -2.77
N ASN A 344 -29.80 22.17 -4.07
CA ASN A 344 -30.70 22.06 -5.27
C ASN A 344 -30.31 21.35 -6.65
N ASN A 345 -29.09 21.38 -7.25
CA ASN A 345 -28.79 20.92 -8.66
C ASN A 345 -27.69 19.81 -9.08
N GLU A 346 -26.34 19.84 -8.89
CA GLU A 346 -25.31 19.03 -9.65
C GLU A 346 -24.05 18.22 -8.91
N GLN A 347 -23.87 17.86 -7.59
CA GLN A 347 -22.62 17.75 -6.64
C GLN A 347 -21.28 16.87 -6.73
N TYR A 348 -20.78 15.89 -5.88
CA TYR A 348 -19.62 14.84 -5.92
C TYR A 348 -18.67 14.71 -4.63
N ASN A 349 -17.81 13.65 -4.47
CA ASN A 349 -16.37 13.39 -3.98
C ASN A 349 -15.68 13.40 -2.50
N PRO A 350 -15.56 12.33 -1.64
CA PRO A 350 -15.12 12.37 -0.19
C PRO A 350 -13.84 11.63 0.41
N MET A 351 -13.11 12.11 1.46
CA MET A 351 -11.98 11.39 2.17
C MET A 351 -11.84 11.46 3.77
N ALA A 352 -12.02 10.45 4.68
CA ALA A 352 -12.29 10.54 6.20
C ALA A 352 -11.22 10.31 7.36
N THR A 353 -11.11 11.05 8.53
CA THR A 353 -9.99 10.86 9.55
C THR A 353 -9.94 11.50 11.01
N TYR A 354 -9.77 10.72 12.10
CA TYR A 354 -9.95 11.07 13.57
C TYR A 354 -9.13 12.29 14.11
N ASP A 355 -9.61 13.10 15.08
CA ASP A 355 -9.12 14.46 15.41
C ASP A 355 -9.40 15.07 16.81
N GLY A 356 -10.37 14.61 17.60
CA GLY A 356 -10.13 14.56 19.06
C GLY A 356 -10.95 15.35 20.10
N THR A 357 -12.16 15.86 19.83
CA THR A 357 -13.09 16.24 20.95
C THR A 357 -14.56 15.99 20.58
N ASN A 358 -14.93 16.44 19.39
CA ASN A 358 -15.67 15.65 18.40
C ASN A 358 -14.84 15.76 17.06
N PHE A 359 -15.38 15.67 15.86
CA PHE A 359 -15.14 14.48 15.02
C PHE A 359 -14.80 14.59 13.47
N LEU A 360 -14.00 15.52 12.89
CA LEU A 360 -13.98 16.36 11.59
C LEU A 360 -14.55 15.94 10.19
N VAL A 361 -14.60 16.91 9.26
CA VAL A 361 -14.59 16.72 7.79
C VAL A 361 -14.17 18.09 7.21
N VAL A 362 -13.36 18.09 6.16
CA VAL A 362 -13.17 19.17 5.17
C VAL A 362 -13.77 18.67 3.88
N TRP A 363 -14.20 19.55 2.98
CA TRP A 363 -15.17 19.11 1.98
C TRP A 363 -15.23 20.02 0.65
N GLN A 364 -16.23 20.07 -0.26
CA GLN A 364 -16.49 20.71 -1.62
C GLN A 364 -17.64 21.86 -1.64
N ASP A 365 -17.74 23.09 -2.30
CA ASP A 365 -19.09 23.90 -2.57
C ASP A 365 -19.37 25.36 -3.37
N TYR A 366 -19.75 25.53 -4.70
CA TYR A 366 -20.63 26.56 -5.52
C TYR A 366 -22.18 26.38 -5.81
N ARG A 367 -23.03 27.41 -5.74
CA ARG A 367 -24.35 27.47 -6.46
C ARG A 367 -24.63 28.89 -6.98
N SER A 368 -23.50 29.57 -7.20
CA SER A 368 -23.04 30.15 -8.46
C SER A 368 -23.59 29.50 -9.74
N GLY A 369 -22.91 29.78 -10.85
CA GLY A 369 -22.96 28.98 -12.08
C GLY A 369 -21.55 28.86 -12.67
N THR A 370 -20.56 29.10 -11.81
CA THR A 370 -19.35 29.80 -12.20
C THR A 370 -18.20 29.58 -11.27
N ASN A 371 -18.43 29.68 -9.94
CA ASN A 371 -17.46 29.87 -8.86
C ASN A 371 -17.71 28.90 -7.71
N TYR A 372 -17.04 27.77 -7.61
CA TYR A 372 -17.00 27.08 -6.33
C TYR A 372 -16.52 28.00 -5.19
N ASP A 373 -16.97 27.70 -3.98
CA ASP A 373 -17.16 28.68 -2.92
C ASP A 373 -17.12 27.93 -1.58
N ILE A 374 -16.73 28.63 -0.52
CA ILE A 374 -15.82 28.11 0.50
C ILE A 374 -16.33 27.89 1.95
N TYR A 375 -16.62 26.69 2.47
CA TYR A 375 -16.95 26.51 3.91
C TYR A 375 -16.20 25.26 4.59
N GLY A 376 -16.60 24.62 5.72
CA GLY A 376 -15.82 23.76 6.71
C GLY A 376 -16.67 22.90 7.71
N ALA A 377 -16.25 22.38 8.89
CA ALA A 377 -17.14 21.90 10.04
C ALA A 377 -17.32 20.41 10.53
N ARG A 378 -18.50 20.00 11.13
CA ARG A 378 -18.71 19.00 12.27
C ARG A 378 -19.78 17.76 12.25
N VAL A 379 -19.71 16.63 13.06
CA VAL A 379 -20.51 15.47 13.65
C VAL A 379 -19.76 14.87 14.91
N SER A 380 -20.14 13.71 15.54
CA SER A 380 -19.92 13.38 17.00
C SER A 380 -19.62 11.91 17.46
N GLY A 381 -19.67 11.62 18.77
CA GLY A 381 -19.46 10.26 19.35
C GLY A 381 -20.61 9.25 19.16
N THR A 382 -21.78 9.71 18.72
CA THR A 382 -23.07 9.00 18.89
C THR A 382 -24.01 9.13 17.71
N GLY A 383 -23.60 9.93 16.74
CA GLY A 383 -24.44 10.55 15.75
C GLY A 383 -25.34 11.63 16.36
N THR A 384 -25.09 12.92 16.10
CA THR A 384 -25.80 14.10 16.70
C THR A 384 -25.33 15.44 16.09
N VAL A 385 -26.19 16.50 15.98
CA VAL A 385 -26.27 17.77 15.11
C VAL A 385 -25.72 19.14 15.72
N LEU A 386 -24.63 19.80 15.25
CA LEU A 386 -24.13 21.22 15.43
C LEU A 386 -24.19 22.10 14.13
N ASP A 387 -23.07 22.57 13.51
CA ASP A 387 -23.03 23.68 12.53
C ASP A 387 -23.85 23.35 11.27
N ALA A 388 -24.99 24.00 11.01
CA ALA A 388 -25.92 23.52 9.97
C ALA A 388 -26.01 24.29 8.61
N SER A 389 -25.12 25.23 8.30
CA SER A 389 -24.91 25.85 6.95
C SER A 389 -23.52 26.49 6.78
N GLY A 390 -23.04 27.21 7.81
CA GLY A 390 -21.69 27.76 7.97
C GLY A 390 -21.64 29.30 8.06
N ILE A 391 -20.51 29.86 8.54
CA ILE A 391 -20.35 31.31 8.81
C ILE A 391 -19.10 32.02 8.23
N PRO A 392 -18.47 31.58 7.11
CA PRO A 392 -17.51 30.39 6.94
C PRO A 392 -14.47 30.46 6.90
N ILE A 393 -13.47 30.31 5.92
CA ILE A 393 -13.12 30.31 4.44
C ILE A 393 -11.82 31.11 4.29
N SER A 394 -11.47 31.64 3.13
CA SER A 394 -12.34 32.21 2.09
C SER A 394 -13.01 31.31 1.05
N THR A 395 -12.78 31.51 -0.24
CA THR A 395 -13.90 31.61 -1.20
C THR A 395 -13.33 32.44 -2.37
N ALA A 396 -12.64 31.89 -3.39
CA ALA A 396 -12.32 32.72 -4.56
C ALA A 396 -12.14 31.91 -5.87
N ALA A 397 -11.42 32.46 -6.86
CA ALA A 397 -11.75 32.32 -8.29
C ALA A 397 -11.17 31.06 -9.08
N ASN A 398 -11.51 30.90 -10.39
CA ASN A 398 -11.48 29.78 -11.42
C ASN A 398 -11.45 28.22 -11.00
N ASN A 399 -11.68 27.18 -11.86
CA ASN A 399 -10.92 25.87 -12.05
C ASN A 399 -11.26 24.46 -11.33
N GLN A 400 -10.75 24.02 -10.14
CA GLN A 400 -11.52 23.22 -9.10
C GLN A 400 -11.15 21.74 -8.61
N VAL A 401 -11.92 20.69 -8.99
CA VAL A 401 -11.93 19.22 -8.63
C VAL A 401 -10.80 18.51 -7.76
N THR A 402 -11.11 17.72 -6.69
CA THR A 402 -10.51 16.39 -6.21
C THR A 402 -9.57 16.06 -4.96
N PRO A 403 -10.07 15.62 -3.80
CA PRO A 403 -9.42 15.63 -2.47
C PRO A 403 -8.22 14.75 -1.97
N ALA A 404 -7.95 14.72 -0.62
CA ALA A 404 -7.30 13.65 0.23
C ALA A 404 -7.29 13.85 1.79
N VAL A 405 -7.21 12.80 2.67
CA VAL A 405 -7.06 12.91 4.16
C VAL A 405 -6.23 11.92 5.02
N ALA A 406 -5.81 12.26 6.28
CA ALA A 406 -5.42 11.34 7.39
C ALA A 406 -5.16 11.90 8.87
N SER A 407 -4.69 11.15 9.91
CA SER A 407 -4.70 11.56 11.37
C SER A 407 -3.69 11.03 12.48
N ASN A 408 -3.87 11.28 13.84
CA ASN A 408 -3.13 11.22 15.19
C ASN A 408 -2.72 12.50 16.03
N GLY A 409 -3.48 12.97 17.07
CA GLY A 409 -2.99 13.83 18.21
C GLY A 409 -3.74 15.15 18.66
N THR A 410 -3.45 16.33 18.06
CA THR A 410 -4.21 17.64 18.16
C THR A 410 -4.73 18.47 16.89
N ASN A 411 -4.00 19.09 15.88
CA ASN A 411 -4.58 19.95 14.76
C ASN A 411 -4.15 19.92 13.21
N SER A 412 -5.02 19.76 12.20
CA SER A 412 -4.89 19.48 10.73
C SER A 412 -4.66 20.38 9.48
N LEU A 413 -3.61 20.09 8.78
CA LEU A 413 -3.40 20.42 7.40
C LEU A 413 -4.01 19.30 6.49
N VAL A 414 -4.66 19.34 5.26
CA VAL A 414 -5.82 20.03 4.51
C VAL A 414 -5.57 20.72 3.09
N VAL A 415 -5.44 20.01 1.94
CA VAL A 415 -5.07 20.52 0.54
C VAL A 415 -6.24 21.04 -0.36
N TRP A 416 -6.01 21.68 -1.53
CA TRP A 416 -6.76 21.77 -2.83
C TRP A 416 -5.85 22.27 -4.04
N GLN A 417 -6.17 22.49 -5.35
CA GLN A 417 -5.27 23.25 -6.34
C GLN A 417 -5.49 24.75 -6.18
N ASP A 418 -5.36 25.65 -7.19
CA ASP A 418 -6.00 27.00 -7.28
C ASP A 418 -5.84 27.84 -8.58
N THR A 419 -5.97 29.19 -8.65
CA THR A 419 -5.34 30.17 -9.63
C THR A 419 -5.43 31.65 -9.43
N ARG A 420 -5.20 31.99 -8.17
CA ARG A 420 -4.53 33.19 -7.69
C ARG A 420 -3.36 33.58 -8.65
N SER A 421 -2.77 32.66 -9.42
CA SER A 421 -1.73 32.83 -10.44
C SER A 421 -2.06 33.28 -11.89
N GLY A 422 -2.99 32.62 -12.60
CA GLY A 422 -2.95 32.37 -14.07
C GLY A 422 -2.95 30.87 -14.47
N SER A 423 -3.34 30.48 -15.69
CA SER A 423 -3.88 29.15 -16.13
C SER A 423 -3.12 27.83 -15.88
N SER A 424 -2.01 27.86 -15.16
CA SER A 424 -1.18 26.73 -14.81
C SER A 424 -0.24 27.14 -13.65
N ALA A 425 0.57 26.31 -12.99
CA ALA A 425 0.44 26.23 -11.48
C ALA A 425 2.55 25.94 -9.30
N ASP A 426 2.49 25.65 -7.93
CA ASP A 426 1.47 25.26 -6.89
C ASP A 426 1.87 24.25 -5.80
N ILE A 427 0.83 23.84 -5.04
CA ILE A 427 0.69 23.82 -3.55
C ILE A 427 0.11 25.14 -2.82
N TYR A 428 -0.89 25.18 -1.89
CA TYR A 428 -1.26 26.10 -0.75
C TYR A 428 -1.71 25.31 0.52
N GLY A 429 -2.59 25.78 1.43
CA GLY A 429 -3.19 24.95 2.50
C GLY A 429 -4.18 25.62 3.50
N ALA A 430 -4.93 24.84 4.30
CA ALA A 430 -5.98 25.33 5.23
C ALA A 430 -5.96 24.84 6.68
N ARG A 431 -5.43 25.65 7.61
CA ARG A 431 -5.37 25.24 9.04
C ARG A 431 -6.78 25.38 9.62
N VAL A 432 -7.14 24.67 10.71
CA VAL A 432 -8.47 24.63 11.38
C VAL A 432 -8.64 24.29 12.93
N SER A 433 -7.67 24.09 13.85
CA SER A 433 -7.71 23.84 15.36
C SER A 433 -9.04 23.50 16.15
N ASN A 434 -9.26 23.90 17.43
CA ASN A 434 -10.31 23.35 18.37
C ASN A 434 -11.81 23.78 18.20
N THR A 435 -12.44 24.71 18.93
CA THR A 435 -13.90 25.07 18.89
C THR A 435 -14.69 25.57 17.61
N GLY A 436 -14.26 25.49 16.33
CA GLY A 436 -15.00 25.93 15.08
C GLY A 436 -14.64 27.23 14.24
N THR A 437 -13.58 28.02 14.55
CA THR A 437 -13.21 29.42 14.15
C THR A 437 -12.66 29.80 12.71
N VAL A 438 -11.39 30.31 12.45
CA VAL A 438 -10.59 30.57 11.17
C VAL A 438 -9.00 30.65 11.31
N LEU A 439 -8.15 29.79 10.70
CA LEU A 439 -6.65 29.68 10.73
C LEU A 439 -6.17 29.53 9.26
N ASN A 440 -4.86 29.79 8.97
CA ASN A 440 -4.22 30.00 7.65
C ASN A 440 -5.18 29.91 6.49
N ALA A 441 -6.15 30.82 6.48
CA ALA A 441 -6.96 31.19 5.37
C ALA A 441 -6.17 31.86 4.25
N SER A 442 -5.00 31.29 3.91
CA SER A 442 -4.12 31.48 2.75
C SER A 442 -2.79 30.66 2.87
N GLY A 443 -2.74 29.44 3.46
CA GLY A 443 -1.68 28.38 3.33
C GLY A 443 -0.13 28.55 3.60
N ILE A 444 0.63 27.50 3.99
CA ILE A 444 2.11 27.32 4.33
C ILE A 444 3.16 26.88 3.21
N LEU A 445 3.86 27.80 2.50
CA LEU A 445 4.77 27.67 1.31
C LEU A 445 6.03 26.80 1.41
N ILE A 446 6.50 26.26 0.27
CA ILE A 446 7.47 25.16 0.21
C ILE A 446 8.39 24.89 -1.06
N SER A 447 8.40 25.64 -2.17
CA SER A 447 9.37 25.65 -3.34
C SER A 447 8.89 26.69 -4.36
N ASN A 448 9.16 26.65 -5.70
CA ASN A 448 8.11 26.74 -6.77
C ASN A 448 8.35 26.70 -8.34
N ALA A 449 9.48 26.59 -9.09
CA ALA A 449 9.63 27.11 -10.52
C ALA A 449 9.65 26.25 -11.87
N VAL A 450 8.79 26.51 -12.94
CA VAL A 450 8.59 26.21 -14.45
C VAL A 450 7.34 25.65 -15.37
N ASN A 451 6.22 24.88 -15.10
CA ASN A 451 5.04 24.58 -16.07
C ASN A 451 3.40 24.55 -15.81
N ALA A 452 2.58 23.48 -15.45
CA ALA A 452 1.03 23.31 -15.41
C ALA A 452 -0.12 22.73 -14.35
N GLN A 453 -0.32 21.54 -13.64
CA GLN A 453 -1.49 21.19 -12.63
C GLN A 453 -2.32 19.76 -12.66
N GLU A 454 -2.75 18.96 -11.58
CA GLU A 454 -3.89 17.88 -11.35
C GLU A 454 -3.83 16.91 -10.02
N SER A 455 -4.76 15.99 -9.62
CA SER A 455 -4.48 14.51 -9.29
C SER A 455 -4.72 13.59 -7.94
N PRO A 456 -4.54 13.97 -6.62
CA PRO A 456 -4.18 13.26 -5.31
C PRO A 456 -4.87 12.01 -4.66
N ALA A 457 -4.29 11.56 -3.48
CA ALA A 457 -4.81 10.71 -2.36
C ALA A 457 -3.80 10.59 -1.10
N VAL A 458 -4.11 10.27 0.22
CA VAL A 458 -3.23 10.54 1.48
C VAL A 458 -3.20 9.65 2.87
N ALA A 459 -2.71 10.07 4.13
CA ALA A 459 -2.09 9.20 5.28
C ALA A 459 -1.59 9.59 6.78
N TYR A 460 -1.79 8.83 7.89
CA TYR A 460 -1.53 9.01 9.41
C TYR A 460 -0.02 8.80 9.89
N ASN A 461 0.51 8.90 11.18
CA ASN A 461 1.99 9.10 11.62
C ASN A 461 2.54 9.18 13.14
N GLY A 462 3.59 10.00 13.48
CA GLY A 462 4.73 9.72 14.47
C GLY A 462 5.58 10.83 15.26
N VAL A 463 6.87 11.37 15.17
CA VAL A 463 8.22 11.51 14.39
C VAL A 463 8.54 12.39 13.09
N ASP A 464 8.64 11.93 11.80
CA ASP A 464 9.09 12.62 10.55
C ASP A 464 8.40 12.64 9.06
N PHE A 465 7.07 12.56 8.75
CA PHE A 465 6.12 13.09 7.65
C PHE A 465 5.80 12.95 6.10
N MET A 466 6.56 12.45 5.15
CA MET A 466 6.46 12.89 3.70
C MET A 466 5.09 13.22 2.92
N VAL A 467 4.59 14.46 2.68
CA VAL A 467 3.61 14.79 1.53
C VAL A 467 4.11 14.40 0.14
N ALA A 468 3.25 14.36 -0.93
CA ALA A 468 3.63 13.90 -2.28
C ALA A 468 2.74 14.25 -3.56
N TRP A 469 2.53 15.54 -4.02
CA TRP A 469 2.27 16.03 -5.47
C TRP A 469 2.98 15.25 -6.62
N GLN A 470 2.54 15.45 -7.88
CA GLN A 470 3.01 14.70 -9.07
C GLN A 470 3.04 15.41 -10.47
N ASP A 471 4.15 15.65 -11.23
CA ASP A 471 4.43 16.73 -12.20
C ASP A 471 5.93 17.05 -12.60
N TYR A 472 6.29 18.34 -12.86
CA TYR A 472 6.69 18.80 -14.21
C TYR A 472 7.30 20.27 -14.27
N ARG A 473 8.32 20.62 -15.11
CA ARG A 473 8.85 21.99 -15.41
C ARG A 473 9.45 22.23 -16.83
N SER A 474 10.74 21.98 -17.02
CA SER A 474 11.68 22.50 -18.02
C SER A 474 11.44 22.02 -19.44
N GLY A 475 10.87 20.82 -19.64
CA GLY A 475 10.20 20.56 -20.91
C GLY A 475 9.50 19.24 -21.18
N THR A 476 9.94 18.09 -20.65
CA THR A 476 9.65 16.79 -21.29
C THR A 476 8.53 15.94 -20.69
N ASN A 477 8.75 15.31 -19.53
CA ASN A 477 7.89 14.29 -18.92
C ASN A 477 8.30 14.16 -17.41
N TYR A 478 7.58 13.48 -16.49
CA TYR A 478 7.21 13.96 -15.14
C TYR A 478 7.33 13.05 -13.83
N ASP A 479 8.37 13.21 -12.96
CA ASP A 479 8.91 12.59 -11.66
C ASP A 479 8.76 13.42 -10.33
N ILE A 480 8.64 12.81 -9.12
CA ILE A 480 8.56 13.34 -7.68
C ILE A 480 9.50 14.53 -7.24
N TYR A 481 9.63 15.11 -6.03
CA TYR A 481 10.32 16.43 -5.64
C TYR A 481 9.95 16.76 -4.14
N GLY A 482 9.58 17.98 -3.65
CA GLY A 482 8.96 18.32 -2.32
C GLY A 482 9.68 19.01 -1.11
N ALA A 483 9.27 18.71 0.15
CA ALA A 483 9.58 19.49 1.39
C ALA A 483 9.60 18.84 2.84
N ARG A 484 8.90 19.43 3.85
CA ARG A 484 8.48 18.98 5.22
C ARG A 484 7.13 19.68 5.51
N VAL A 485 6.56 19.61 6.71
CA VAL A 485 5.95 20.73 7.47
C VAL A 485 6.10 20.35 8.97
N SER A 486 5.27 20.81 9.92
CA SER A 486 5.38 20.51 11.36
C SER A 486 4.03 20.67 12.06
N GLY A 487 3.90 20.23 13.32
CA GLY A 487 2.75 20.57 14.16
C GLY A 487 2.65 22.09 14.38
N THR A 488 3.82 22.74 14.39
CA THR A 488 4.00 24.20 14.38
C THR A 488 3.71 24.83 13.00
N GLY A 489 3.61 24.06 11.92
CA GLY A 489 3.53 24.57 10.53
C GLY A 489 4.87 25.00 9.92
N VAL A 490 5.98 24.60 10.53
CA VAL A 490 7.34 25.04 10.16
C VAL A 490 7.87 24.21 9.01
N VAL A 491 8.45 24.85 7.99
CA VAL A 491 8.98 24.17 6.80
C VAL A 491 10.34 24.75 6.35
N ARG A 492 11.48 24.30 6.89
CA ARG A 492 12.75 25.06 6.73
C ARG A 492 13.72 24.67 5.61
N ASN A 493 13.45 23.63 4.81
CA ASN A 493 14.24 23.18 3.65
C ASN A 493 13.53 22.92 2.25
N PRO A 494 12.20 23.11 2.00
CA PRO A 494 11.56 23.62 0.76
C PRO A 494 12.12 23.75 -0.71
N SER A 495 12.80 22.80 -1.38
CA SER A 495 12.78 22.76 -2.88
C SER A 495 13.32 21.53 -3.62
N GLY A 496 14.41 20.90 -3.18
CA GLY A 496 14.38 19.75 -2.27
C GLY A 496 15.39 18.50 -2.37
N ILE A 497 15.03 17.26 -1.93
CA ILE A 497 15.51 15.83 -1.95
C ILE A 497 15.23 14.76 -3.14
N PRO A 498 15.89 14.61 -4.33
CA PRO A 498 16.14 13.32 -5.10
C PRO A 498 15.28 12.01 -5.30
N ILE A 499 14.24 11.55 -4.55
CA ILE A 499 13.61 10.17 -4.59
C ILE A 499 13.86 9.28 -5.79
N SER A 500 13.23 9.47 -6.93
CA SER A 500 13.89 9.10 -8.16
C SER A 500 13.83 10.27 -9.08
N THR A 501 13.67 10.02 -10.39
CA THR A 501 14.47 10.61 -11.46
C THR A 501 14.55 9.77 -12.77
N ALA A 502 14.27 8.45 -12.78
CA ALA A 502 14.42 7.58 -13.97
C ALA A 502 13.17 7.32 -14.83
N THR A 503 13.22 6.47 -15.89
CA THR A 503 12.62 6.79 -17.22
C THR A 503 11.05 6.85 -17.26
N ASN A 504 10.39 7.45 -18.29
CA ASN A 504 8.96 7.47 -18.83
C ASN A 504 7.66 7.80 -17.97
N ASP A 505 6.40 7.82 -18.52
CA ASP A 505 5.03 8.48 -18.17
C ASP A 505 3.90 7.96 -17.12
N GLN A 506 2.78 8.69 -16.77
CA GLN A 506 2.19 8.93 -15.37
C GLN A 506 0.66 8.77 -14.85
N LYS A 507 0.31 8.73 -13.49
CA LYS A 507 -1.01 8.97 -12.66
C LYS A 507 -0.95 8.76 -11.02
N SER A 508 -1.99 8.70 -10.11
CA SER A 508 -2.03 9.16 -8.61
C SER A 508 -1.40 8.40 -7.35
N PRO A 509 -1.42 8.86 -6.04
CA PRO A 509 -0.75 8.27 -4.81
C PRO A 509 -1.63 7.97 -3.51
N ALA A 510 -1.17 7.45 -2.30
CA ALA A 510 -1.70 7.51 -0.86
C ALA A 510 -1.04 6.60 0.28
N LEU A 511 -1.22 6.68 1.66
CA LEU A 511 -0.14 6.43 2.71
C LEU A 511 -0.55 6.21 4.30
N ALA A 512 0.30 6.06 5.41
CA ALA A 512 0.04 6.10 7.00
C ALA A 512 0.93 5.27 8.10
N ARG A 513 0.54 4.74 9.34
CA ARG A 513 1.23 4.78 10.75
C ARG A 513 1.72 3.66 11.81
N GLU A 514 2.97 3.72 12.38
CA GLU A 514 3.54 3.63 13.80
C GLU A 514 5.02 3.11 13.91
N GLY A 515 5.96 3.91 14.44
CA GLY A 515 7.30 3.47 14.89
C GLY A 515 8.56 4.29 14.51
N THR A 516 8.62 4.97 13.35
CA THR A 516 9.81 5.48 12.60
C THR A 516 9.55 5.66 11.07
N ASN A 517 8.87 4.74 10.37
CA ASN A 517 9.30 4.32 9.01
C ASN A 517 8.38 4.25 7.77
N CYS A 518 8.66 5.02 6.72
CA CYS A 518 7.65 5.35 5.75
C CYS A 518 7.80 4.90 4.25
N LEU A 519 7.68 3.61 3.90
CA LEU A 519 7.63 3.03 2.51
C LEU A 519 6.90 3.94 1.46
N VAL A 520 7.20 4.04 0.14
CA VAL A 520 6.66 5.09 -0.82
C VAL A 520 6.16 4.67 -2.27
N VAL A 521 5.66 3.45 -2.57
CA VAL A 521 5.28 2.88 -3.93
C VAL A 521 4.71 3.72 -5.15
N TRP A 522 5.11 3.40 -6.42
CA TRP A 522 5.12 4.26 -7.64
C TRP A 522 4.75 3.45 -8.98
N ARG A 523 4.15 3.96 -10.17
CA ARG A 523 4.20 3.53 -11.69
C ARG A 523 4.46 4.62 -12.81
N ASP A 524 5.28 4.32 -13.85
CA ASP A 524 5.72 5.23 -14.96
C ASP A 524 5.82 4.85 -16.51
N TYR A 525 5.20 3.88 -17.23
CA TYR A 525 5.33 3.76 -18.75
C TYR A 525 6.63 3.17 -19.45
N ALA A 526 7.47 2.30 -18.85
CA ALA A 526 8.47 1.36 -19.46
C ALA A 526 9.05 0.05 -18.67
N SER A 527 8.48 -0.86 -17.79
CA SER A 527 7.62 -2.17 -17.82
C SER A 527 6.02 -2.33 -17.60
N TYR A 528 5.30 -2.13 -16.46
CA TYR A 528 4.29 -1.11 -15.94
C TYR A 528 4.00 -1.12 -14.44
N ASP A 529 4.77 -1.93 -13.72
CA ASP A 529 4.82 -2.43 -12.34
C ASP A 529 5.04 -1.42 -11.16
N ILE A 530 5.06 -1.93 -9.89
CA ILE A 530 5.11 -1.29 -8.51
C ILE A 530 6.06 -2.08 -7.47
N TYR A 531 6.51 -1.58 -6.25
CA TYR A 531 7.84 -1.83 -5.49
C TYR A 531 7.94 -2.09 -3.89
N ALA A 532 9.17 -2.01 -3.20
CA ALA A 532 9.65 -2.06 -1.73
C ALA A 532 10.86 -1.13 -1.14
N ALA A 533 11.23 -1.05 0.23
CA ALA A 533 12.52 -0.56 0.98
C ALA A 533 12.59 0.31 2.37
N ARG A 534 13.59 0.14 3.35
CA ARG A 534 13.86 0.85 4.75
C ARG A 534 14.29 2.37 4.67
N VAL A 535 14.67 3.23 5.70
CA VAL A 535 14.89 4.76 5.61
C VAL A 535 15.38 5.75 6.77
N ASN A 536 15.82 5.52 8.02
CA ASN A 536 15.96 6.46 9.24
C ASN A 536 15.47 7.99 9.19
N SER A 537 14.57 8.49 10.09
CA SER A 537 13.73 9.77 10.19
C SER A 537 14.09 11.12 9.46
N THR A 538 15.11 11.22 8.59
CA THR A 538 15.88 12.46 8.40
C THR A 538 15.99 13.04 6.99
N GLY A 539 15.96 12.26 5.90
CA GLY A 539 16.01 12.79 4.51
C GLY A 539 17.01 12.15 3.50
N THR A 540 17.70 11.04 3.82
CA THR A 540 19.07 10.59 3.37
C THR A 540 19.36 9.08 2.94
N VAL A 541 19.93 8.69 1.80
CA VAL A 541 19.52 7.37 1.22
C VAL A 541 19.84 5.85 1.59
N LEU A 542 20.73 5.38 2.51
CA LEU A 542 21.38 3.98 2.54
C LEU A 542 20.66 2.57 2.36
N ASP A 543 19.75 2.35 1.40
CA ASP A 543 19.60 1.22 0.42
C ASP A 543 18.53 1.75 -0.57
N THR A 544 18.92 2.17 -1.76
CA THR A 544 18.08 2.62 -2.87
C THR A 544 18.33 1.79 -4.11
N SER A 545 19.13 0.64 -4.08
CA SER A 545 19.77 -0.49 -4.93
C SER A 545 19.06 -1.60 -5.88
N GLY A 546 17.99 -2.39 -5.55
CA GLY A 546 16.80 -2.87 -6.37
C GLY A 546 15.51 -3.48 -5.65
N ILE A 547 14.28 -2.90 -5.61
CA ILE A 547 13.01 -3.60 -5.22
C ILE A 547 11.85 -3.45 -6.26
N LEU A 548 12.00 -3.80 -7.53
CA LEU A 548 12.56 -4.98 -8.21
C LEU A 548 11.62 -6.18 -7.93
N LEU A 549 10.49 -6.35 -8.67
CA LEU A 549 9.40 -7.30 -8.32
C LEU A 549 8.63 -8.19 -9.39
N SER A 550 8.15 -7.81 -10.61
CA SER A 550 6.92 -8.41 -11.26
C SER A 550 6.74 -8.60 -12.84
N THR A 551 5.67 -9.27 -13.38
CA THR A 551 5.64 -10.22 -14.59
C THR A 551 4.42 -10.23 -15.59
N SER A 552 4.66 -10.35 -16.95
CA SER A 552 3.75 -10.58 -18.18
C SER A 552 3.48 -9.52 -19.36
N ALA A 553 2.35 -8.77 -19.53
CA ALA A 553 2.02 -7.76 -20.60
C ALA A 553 1.22 -6.35 -20.46
N SER A 554 0.14 -6.03 -19.68
CA SER A 554 -0.88 -4.93 -20.02
C SER A 554 -1.57 -3.93 -18.98
N ASN A 555 -1.73 -2.61 -19.34
CA ASN A 555 -2.52 -1.37 -18.88
C ASN A 555 -2.67 -0.80 -17.39
N THR A 556 -3.61 0.18 -17.05
CA THR A 556 -3.59 1.31 -15.99
C THR A 556 -4.70 1.52 -14.88
N ASP A 557 -4.43 2.30 -13.76
CA ASP A 557 -5.08 3.56 -13.19
C ASP A 557 -4.50 4.31 -11.87
N THR A 558 -5.15 4.44 -10.66
CA THR A 558 -4.79 5.22 -9.36
C THR A 558 -4.93 4.53 -7.90
N PRO A 559 -4.59 5.05 -6.64
CA PRO A 559 -4.39 4.25 -5.32
C PRO A 559 -4.55 4.83 -3.80
N ALA A 560 -4.40 4.02 -2.66
CA ALA A 560 -4.29 4.20 -1.09
C ALA A 560 -3.94 2.93 -0.16
N VAL A 561 -3.71 2.94 1.20
CA VAL A 561 -2.91 1.85 1.95
C VAL A 561 -2.80 1.57 3.54
N ALA A 562 -2.14 0.45 4.13
CA ALA A 562 -2.11 -0.58 5.33
C ALA A 562 -0.99 -0.84 6.41
N HIS A 563 -1.25 -1.27 7.72
CA HIS A 563 -0.38 -2.01 8.75
C HIS A 563 -0.97 -2.03 10.29
N ASP A 564 -1.11 -3.14 11.11
CA ASP A 564 -1.26 -3.55 12.61
C ASP A 564 -0.33 -3.01 13.77
N GLY A 565 0.56 -3.85 14.39
CA GLY A 565 1.88 -3.68 15.01
C GLY A 565 3.07 -4.50 14.38
N THR A 566 2.86 -5.36 13.36
CA THR A 566 3.73 -6.29 12.59
C THR A 566 4.00 -5.99 11.07
N ASN A 567 3.15 -6.34 10.03
CA ASN A 567 3.31 -6.32 8.50
C ASN A 567 2.15 -5.83 7.44
N PHE A 568 2.14 -4.58 6.82
CA PHE A 568 1.25 -3.71 5.89
C PHE A 568 0.19 -4.27 4.83
N LEU A 569 0.05 -3.69 3.61
CA LEU A 569 -0.66 -4.00 2.32
C LEU A 569 -0.42 -2.72 1.42
N VAL A 570 -0.96 -2.61 0.19
CA VAL A 570 -0.94 -1.53 -0.89
C VAL A 570 -2.12 -1.80 -1.82
N VAL A 571 -2.22 -1.39 -3.10
CA VAL A 571 -3.05 -2.01 -4.20
C VAL A 571 -2.73 -1.47 -5.62
N TRP A 572 -2.57 -2.37 -6.63
CA TRP A 572 -2.16 -2.30 -8.10
C TRP A 572 -3.24 -3.06 -9.01
N THR A 573 -3.56 -2.95 -10.34
CA THR A 573 -4.81 -3.56 -11.06
C THR A 573 -4.98 -4.15 -12.58
N ASP A 574 -4.67 -5.40 -12.98
CA ASP A 574 -4.20 -6.04 -14.30
C ASP A 574 -4.83 -6.01 -15.76
N TYR A 575 -4.34 -5.48 -16.90
CA TYR A 575 -5.16 -5.47 -18.17
C TYR A 575 -5.12 -6.74 -19.03
N SER A 576 -5.22 -7.95 -18.46
CA SER A 576 -4.96 -9.16 -19.25
C SER A 576 -5.44 -10.55 -18.77
N ARG A 577 -5.81 -10.88 -17.49
CA ARG A 577 -6.56 -12.18 -17.25
C ARG A 577 -7.85 -12.21 -18.08
N PRO A 578 -8.57 -13.32 -18.24
CA PRO A 578 -9.31 -13.50 -19.46
C PRO A 578 -10.62 -12.75 -19.50
N ASN A 579 -11.16 -12.24 -18.39
CA ASN A 579 -12.57 -11.88 -18.38
C ASN A 579 -12.77 -10.56 -17.68
N SER A 580 -12.86 -9.49 -18.48
CA SER A 580 -13.38 -8.18 -18.10
C SER A 580 -12.93 -7.76 -16.70
N SER A 581 -11.71 -7.29 -16.61
CA SER A 581 -11.07 -6.79 -15.39
C SER A 581 -10.89 -7.87 -14.18
N ASN A 582 -10.09 -7.78 -13.07
CA ASN A 582 -10.07 -8.77 -11.89
C ASN A 582 -9.48 -8.29 -10.49
N ILE A 583 -9.16 -9.11 -9.43
CA ILE A 583 -8.26 -8.76 -8.25
C ILE A 583 -7.08 -9.73 -7.88
N TYR A 584 -6.16 -9.25 -7.01
CA TYR A 584 -5.52 -9.89 -5.82
C TYR A 584 -5.19 -8.96 -4.57
N GLY A 585 -4.07 -9.20 -3.84
CA GLY A 585 -3.72 -8.81 -2.45
C GLY A 585 -2.54 -9.63 -1.94
N ALA A 586 -1.70 -9.19 -0.99
CA ALA A 586 -0.46 -9.82 -0.41
C ALA A 586 0.62 -8.78 -0.06
N ARG A 587 1.88 -9.18 0.08
CA ARG A 587 2.75 -8.57 1.07
C ARG A 587 3.84 -7.61 0.51
N VAL A 588 4.85 -7.21 1.30
CA VAL A 588 6.00 -6.26 1.20
C VAL A 588 6.53 -6.04 2.65
N SER A 589 7.64 -5.41 3.07
CA SER A 589 8.02 -5.15 4.49
C SER A 589 9.19 -4.19 4.76
N SER A 590 9.78 -4.25 5.95
CA SER A 590 10.52 -3.16 6.57
C SER A 590 11.97 -3.00 6.10
N THR A 591 12.52 -3.88 5.25
CA THR A 591 13.73 -3.49 4.50
C THR A 591 13.74 -3.74 3.03
N GLY A 592 13.27 -4.90 2.61
CA GLY A 592 13.37 -5.32 1.24
C GLY A 592 13.11 -6.79 0.89
N MET A 593 12.81 -7.68 1.84
CA MET A 593 12.72 -9.15 1.64
C MET A 593 11.37 -9.85 1.29
N VAL A 594 11.22 -10.45 0.09
CA VAL A 594 9.94 -11.01 -0.39
C VAL A 594 9.49 -12.35 0.21
N LEU A 595 8.17 -12.51 0.45
CA LEU A 595 7.44 -13.66 1.01
C LEU A 595 6.03 -13.90 0.32
N ASP A 596 5.75 -13.55 -0.96
CA ASP A 596 4.54 -14.04 -1.72
C ASP A 596 4.79 -14.46 -3.19
N ALA A 597 4.16 -15.55 -3.66
CA ALA A 597 4.56 -16.33 -4.85
C ALA A 597 4.32 -15.73 -6.23
N SER A 598 3.66 -14.60 -6.26
CA SER A 598 2.28 -14.59 -6.72
C SER A 598 1.47 -14.05 -5.55
N ASP A 599 0.21 -13.74 -5.78
CA ASP A 599 -0.36 -12.63 -5.07
C ASP A 599 -1.77 -13.04 -4.67
N ILE A 600 -2.05 -13.11 -3.37
CA ILE A 600 -3.31 -13.57 -2.77
C ILE A 600 -4.56 -13.00 -3.42
N ALA A 601 -5.36 -13.87 -4.03
CA ALA A 601 -6.46 -13.39 -4.83
C ALA A 601 -7.71 -13.04 -4.05
N VAL A 602 -7.71 -11.84 -3.48
CA VAL A 602 -8.79 -11.23 -2.71
C VAL A 602 -10.16 -11.30 -3.40
N SER A 603 -10.28 -11.74 -4.65
CA SER A 603 -11.45 -11.86 -5.55
C SER A 603 -11.05 -12.32 -6.94
N ARG A 604 -11.42 -13.55 -7.28
CA ARG A 604 -11.12 -14.12 -8.61
C ARG A 604 -12.31 -14.40 -9.50
N SER A 605 -13.45 -13.85 -9.10
CA SER A 605 -14.37 -13.09 -9.92
C SER A 605 -13.86 -13.03 -11.36
N ALA A 606 -14.48 -13.65 -12.35
CA ALA A 606 -14.18 -13.40 -13.77
C ALA A 606 -14.51 -11.96 -14.25
N ASN A 607 -14.25 -10.94 -13.43
CA ASN A 607 -14.80 -9.60 -13.45
C ASN A 607 -13.80 -8.70 -12.73
N GLY A 608 -13.52 -7.43 -13.06
CA GLY A 608 -12.65 -6.67 -12.16
C GLY A 608 -12.08 -5.25 -12.40
N GLN A 609 -10.93 -4.97 -11.77
CA GLN A 609 -10.62 -3.69 -11.12
C GLN A 609 -10.05 -2.53 -12.00
N TYR A 610 -9.81 -1.31 -11.50
CA TYR A 610 -9.09 -0.12 -12.02
C TYR A 610 -9.10 0.91 -10.85
N ASN A 611 -8.07 1.69 -10.47
CA ASN A 611 -8.06 2.83 -9.48
C ASN A 611 -7.93 2.64 -7.89
N PRO A 612 -7.46 1.51 -7.30
CA PRO A 612 -7.02 1.25 -5.91
C PRO A 612 -7.17 2.15 -4.63
N ALA A 613 -7.20 1.48 -3.45
CA ALA A 613 -6.62 1.89 -2.12
C ALA A 613 -6.51 0.86 -0.90
N VAL A 614 -6.13 1.17 0.38
CA VAL A 614 -5.68 0.23 1.49
C VAL A 614 -5.56 0.88 3.00
N ALA A 615 -5.19 0.21 4.19
CA ALA A 615 -4.91 0.53 5.73
C ALA A 615 -4.99 -0.63 6.94
N HIS A 616 -4.30 -0.81 8.12
CA HIS A 616 -4.67 -1.93 9.15
C HIS A 616 -4.75 -1.92 10.71
N ASP A 617 -5.85 -2.52 11.23
CA ASP A 617 -6.30 -2.71 12.60
C ASP A 617 -5.78 -3.66 13.67
N GLY A 618 -4.55 -4.15 13.76
CA GLY A 618 -4.18 -4.91 14.97
C GLY A 618 -4.87 -6.28 15.09
N THR A 619 -6.01 -6.52 14.42
CA THR A 619 -6.33 -7.86 13.90
C THR A 619 -6.90 -7.99 12.47
N ASN A 620 -7.55 -7.08 11.66
CA ASN A 620 -8.02 -7.52 10.29
C ASN A 620 -8.28 -6.59 8.99
N PHE A 621 -7.42 -6.49 7.93
CA PHE A 621 -7.44 -5.63 6.67
C PHE A 621 -8.79 -5.45 5.86
N LEU A 622 -8.99 -4.32 5.14
CA LEU A 622 -10.20 -3.88 4.39
C LEU A 622 -10.12 -3.67 2.79
N VAL A 623 -9.81 -4.58 1.82
CA VAL A 623 -9.62 -4.34 0.31
C VAL A 623 -10.79 -3.79 -0.59
N VAL A 624 -10.99 -2.46 -0.66
CA VAL A 624 -12.24 -1.77 -1.08
C VAL A 624 -12.60 -1.32 -2.53
N TRP A 625 -12.57 -2.19 -3.53
CA TRP A 625 -12.72 -1.71 -4.91
C TRP A 625 -14.12 -1.49 -5.45
N ARG A 626 -14.28 -0.65 -6.48
CA ARG A 626 -15.49 -0.35 -7.26
C ARG A 626 -15.94 -1.54 -8.18
N ASP A 627 -16.69 -1.43 -9.29
CA ASP A 627 -17.19 -2.61 -10.07
C ASP A 627 -17.15 -2.56 -11.63
N THR A 628 -17.54 -3.62 -12.36
CA THR A 628 -18.46 -3.69 -13.53
C THR A 628 -19.19 -5.12 -13.81
N ARG A 629 -19.83 -5.98 -12.94
CA ARG A 629 -20.59 -7.34 -13.20
C ARG A 629 -22.15 -7.81 -13.43
N SER A 630 -23.23 -7.03 -13.74
CA SER A 630 -24.50 -7.20 -14.51
C SER A 630 -24.64 -6.36 -15.82
N GLY A 631 -24.57 -5.00 -15.87
CA GLY A 631 -24.55 -4.27 -17.16
C GLY A 631 -24.37 -2.73 -17.23
N ILE A 632 -24.91 -1.92 -16.32
CA ILE A 632 -24.04 -0.92 -15.68
C ILE A 632 -23.68 -1.58 -14.36
N SER A 633 -22.56 -1.22 -13.78
CA SER A 633 -22.28 -0.99 -12.37
C SER A 633 -22.69 -2.02 -11.22
N THR A 634 -21.91 -2.27 -10.12
CA THR A 634 -22.01 -3.21 -8.89
C THR A 634 -21.02 -2.88 -7.71
N ILE A 635 -20.70 -3.80 -6.73
CA ILE A 635 -19.56 -4.15 -5.76
C ILE A 635 -20.01 -5.47 -4.99
N TYR A 636 -19.16 -6.40 -4.47
CA TYR A 636 -19.14 -7.49 -3.39
C TYR A 636 -17.96 -7.30 -2.30
N GLY A 637 -16.93 -8.13 -2.00
CA GLY A 637 -16.01 -7.84 -0.82
C GLY A 637 -15.13 -8.90 -0.06
N ALA A 638 -13.84 -8.71 0.36
CA ALA A 638 -13.01 -9.79 1.06
C ALA A 638 -11.91 -9.72 2.18
N ARG A 639 -12.19 -10.33 3.37
CA ARG A 639 -11.39 -10.48 4.63
C ARG A 639 -9.92 -11.12 4.68
N VAL A 640 -8.92 -11.02 3.76
CA VAL A 640 -7.54 -11.70 3.49
C VAL A 640 -6.30 -11.98 4.45
N ASP A 641 -6.37 -12.18 5.77
CA ASP A 641 -5.31 -12.28 6.83
C ASP A 641 -3.79 -11.78 6.69
N GLU A 642 -3.10 -11.31 7.75
CA GLU A 642 -1.75 -10.68 7.65
C GLU A 642 -0.64 -11.49 6.99
N THR A 643 -0.43 -12.76 7.35
CA THR A 643 0.63 -13.58 6.71
C THR A 643 0.16 -14.27 5.41
N GLY A 644 -0.68 -13.59 4.63
CA GLY A 644 -1.19 -13.87 3.27
C GLY A 644 -1.90 -15.20 2.86
N THR A 645 -1.73 -16.30 3.58
CA THR A 645 -2.21 -17.66 3.28
C THR A 645 -3.61 -18.02 2.68
N GLU A 646 -4.76 -17.31 2.83
CA GLU A 646 -6.09 -17.85 2.43
C GLU A 646 -7.11 -16.82 1.91
N VAL A 647 -8.17 -17.27 1.21
CA VAL A 647 -9.34 -16.48 0.79
C VAL A 647 -10.76 -16.95 1.24
N LEU A 648 -11.11 -17.11 2.53
CA LEU A 648 -12.54 -17.19 2.98
C LEU A 648 -13.50 -15.93 2.86
N ASP A 649 -13.38 -15.01 1.88
CA ASP A 649 -14.47 -14.12 1.33
C ASP A 649 -14.58 -14.20 -0.19
N THR A 650 -14.03 -15.27 -0.76
CA THR A 650 -14.24 -15.79 -2.11
C THR A 650 -15.19 -15.06 -3.09
N SER A 651 -16.44 -14.70 -2.74
CA SER A 651 -17.42 -14.04 -3.63
C SER A 651 -17.63 -12.56 -3.30
N GLY A 652 -17.61 -12.33 -1.99
CA GLY A 652 -17.51 -11.09 -1.26
C GLY A 652 -18.76 -10.31 -0.84
N ILE A 653 -18.63 -9.37 0.08
CA ILE A 653 -19.67 -8.84 1.00
C ILE A 653 -20.74 -7.87 0.43
N PRO A 654 -22.00 -8.24 0.01
CA PRO A 654 -23.27 -7.50 -0.20
C PRO A 654 -23.51 -5.99 0.11
N ILE A 655 -22.55 -5.16 0.51
CA ILE A 655 -22.67 -3.89 1.23
C ILE A 655 -23.42 -2.80 0.43
N ALA A 656 -23.85 -2.94 -0.81
CA ALA A 656 -24.73 -1.91 -1.39
C ALA A 656 -25.68 -2.44 -2.44
N ILE A 657 -26.61 -1.63 -2.99
CA ILE A 657 -27.35 -1.98 -4.22
C ILE A 657 -27.84 -0.77 -5.05
N GLY A 658 -27.89 -0.90 -6.40
CA GLY A 658 -28.57 -0.01 -7.39
C GLY A 658 -27.94 0.99 -8.44
N ASN A 659 -26.62 1.22 -8.78
CA ASN A 659 -26.08 2.51 -9.38
C ASN A 659 -24.66 2.86 -10.23
N ASN A 660 -24.48 3.34 -11.52
CA ASN A 660 -23.32 4.01 -12.39
C ASN A 660 -21.71 4.46 -12.24
N LYS A 661 -20.88 4.56 -11.15
CA LYS A 661 -19.36 4.77 -10.80
C LYS A 661 -18.04 5.21 -11.58
N TYR A 662 -17.15 5.96 -10.81
CA TYR A 662 -15.63 6.08 -10.61
C TYR A 662 -15.03 6.33 -9.13
N SER A 663 -13.93 5.72 -8.59
CA SER A 663 -12.85 6.26 -7.63
C SER A 663 -12.42 5.81 -6.13
N PRO A 664 -12.75 4.64 -5.50
CA PRO A 664 -12.42 4.21 -4.09
C PRO A 664 -11.14 4.58 -3.31
N LYS A 665 -11.24 4.85 -1.97
CA LYS A 665 -10.16 4.58 -0.98
C LYS A 665 -10.56 4.30 0.48
N VAL A 666 -9.68 4.37 1.54
CA VAL A 666 -10.00 4.03 2.97
C VAL A 666 -8.77 4.12 4.04
N VAL A 667 -8.89 4.29 5.42
CA VAL A 667 -7.94 4.20 6.65
C VAL A 667 -8.62 4.38 8.10
N TYR A 668 -7.90 4.49 9.24
CA TYR A 668 -8.31 4.09 10.62
C TYR A 668 -7.33 4.62 11.69
N GLY A 669 -7.30 4.02 12.91
CA GLY A 669 -6.87 4.45 14.26
C GLY A 669 -6.60 3.53 15.47
N GLY A 670 -7.54 3.49 16.44
CA GLY A 670 -7.59 2.82 17.77
C GLY A 670 -8.27 1.42 17.84
N THR A 671 -9.59 1.25 17.61
CA THR A 671 -10.19 -0.09 17.28
C THR A 671 -11.16 -0.25 16.08
N ASP A 672 -12.05 0.68 15.64
CA ASP A 672 -13.16 0.31 14.70
C ASP A 672 -13.95 1.48 13.98
N PHE A 673 -14.60 1.41 12.77
CA PHE A 673 -14.41 2.36 11.59
C PHE A 673 -15.46 2.73 10.43
N LEU A 674 -15.10 3.64 9.48
CA LEU A 674 -15.84 4.63 8.56
C LEU A 674 -15.73 4.63 6.95
N VAL A 675 -15.73 3.57 6.09
CA VAL A 675 -15.70 3.62 4.54
C VAL A 675 -16.25 4.85 3.74
N VAL A 676 -15.50 5.55 2.91
CA VAL A 676 -16.03 6.66 2.08
C VAL A 676 -17.01 6.16 0.99
N TRP A 677 -17.54 6.93 0.01
CA TRP A 677 -17.84 6.53 -1.42
C TRP A 677 -18.68 7.51 -2.28
N SER A 678 -19.18 7.14 -3.50
CA SER A 678 -19.59 8.17 -4.52
C SER A 678 -20.70 8.24 -5.70
N GLU A 679 -22.03 7.96 -5.70
CA GLU A 679 -23.05 8.10 -6.87
C GLU A 679 -23.41 9.40 -7.76
N TYR A 680 -24.46 9.37 -8.63
CA TYR A 680 -24.90 10.39 -9.69
C TYR A 680 -26.47 10.47 -9.97
N ARG A 681 -27.29 11.26 -9.22
CA ARG A 681 -28.78 11.20 -8.93
C ARG A 681 -29.75 10.90 -10.08
N GLY A 682 -29.31 10.93 -11.34
CA GLY A 682 -30.12 10.93 -12.55
C GLY A 682 -30.68 12.32 -12.89
N SER A 683 -30.70 13.20 -11.90
CA SER A 683 -30.03 14.50 -11.91
C SER A 683 -28.92 14.77 -12.95
N THR A 684 -28.46 16.02 -12.94
CA THR A 684 -27.42 16.60 -13.79
C THR A 684 -25.97 16.47 -13.23
N SER A 685 -25.69 15.55 -12.30
CA SER A 685 -25.15 15.91 -10.96
C SER A 685 -24.38 14.84 -10.11
N SER A 686 -23.66 15.18 -9.01
CA SER A 686 -22.62 14.39 -8.23
C SER A 686 -22.74 13.86 -6.71
N ASP A 687 -23.41 14.39 -5.64
CA ASP A 687 -23.63 13.85 -4.20
C ASP A 687 -22.41 13.50 -3.31
N ILE A 688 -22.54 12.77 -2.13
CA ILE A 688 -21.68 11.98 -1.13
C ILE A 688 -22.29 10.75 -0.31
N TYR A 689 -23.54 10.20 -0.21
CA TYR A 689 -23.88 8.78 0.33
C TYR A 689 -23.19 8.16 1.63
N GLY A 690 -23.39 6.90 2.13
CA GLY A 690 -22.49 6.18 3.11
C GLY A 690 -23.02 5.08 4.06
N ALA A 691 -22.32 4.66 5.16
CA ALA A 691 -22.68 3.54 6.10
C ALA A 691 -21.69 2.76 7.13
N ARG A 692 -20.83 3.19 8.13
CA ARG A 692 -19.76 2.40 8.98
C ARG A 692 -19.19 1.05 8.41
N VAL A 693 -18.15 0.44 8.93
CA VAL A 693 -17.66 -0.85 8.40
C VAL A 693 -17.25 -1.76 9.58
N SER A 694 -17.16 -3.08 9.42
CA SER A 694 -17.25 -4.03 10.56
C SER A 694 -16.01 -4.74 11.08
N ILE A 695 -15.98 -4.92 12.42
CA ILE A 695 -15.14 -5.90 13.15
C ILE A 695 -15.66 -7.35 13.27
N ASP A 696 -16.81 -7.75 12.68
CA ASP A 696 -17.03 -9.19 12.32
C ASP A 696 -17.39 -9.51 10.87
N GLY A 697 -17.73 -8.53 10.05
CA GLY A 697 -18.29 -8.82 8.76
C GLY A 697 -19.53 -7.99 8.60
N THR A 698 -20.68 -8.54 9.00
CA THR A 698 -22.07 -8.10 8.77
C THR A 698 -22.34 -6.58 8.89
N VAL A 699 -23.48 -6.08 8.44
CA VAL A 699 -23.63 -4.65 8.11
C VAL A 699 -24.53 -3.89 9.03
N LEU A 700 -24.19 -2.63 9.44
CA LEU A 700 -25.15 -1.70 10.04
C LEU A 700 -26.14 -1.09 8.95
N ASP A 701 -25.78 -0.41 7.84
CA ASP A 701 -26.61 0.74 7.39
C ASP A 701 -27.15 0.85 5.93
N THR A 702 -27.88 -0.16 5.48
CA THR A 702 -28.67 -0.34 4.20
C THR A 702 -29.14 0.84 3.28
N SER A 703 -29.05 2.16 3.56
CA SER A 703 -29.33 3.24 2.56
C SER A 703 -28.78 4.67 2.83
N GLY A 704 -28.00 4.91 3.90
CA GLY A 704 -27.04 6.03 4.02
C GLY A 704 -27.43 7.48 4.49
N ILE A 705 -26.76 8.13 5.48
CA ILE A 705 -26.82 9.42 6.26
C ILE A 705 -26.71 10.77 5.58
N PRO A 706 -27.73 11.62 5.26
CA PRO A 706 -27.45 12.86 4.52
C PRO A 706 -26.13 13.51 5.05
N ILE A 707 -25.11 13.78 4.24
CA ILE A 707 -23.82 14.40 4.64
C ILE A 707 -23.69 15.75 3.97
N SER A 708 -24.64 16.10 3.10
CA SER A 708 -24.68 17.32 2.30
C SER A 708 -25.55 17.25 1.09
N THR A 709 -26.87 17.27 1.18
CA THR A 709 -27.72 17.22 -0.01
C THR A 709 -27.61 18.45 -0.94
N THR A 710 -26.50 19.17 -0.86
CA THR A 710 -26.00 20.27 -1.63
C THR A 710 -25.45 19.80 -2.98
N THR A 711 -25.06 20.72 -3.87
CA THR A 711 -25.29 20.56 -5.30
C THR A 711 -24.35 21.37 -6.22
N ASN A 712 -23.55 20.71 -7.13
CA ASN A 712 -23.07 21.05 -8.54
C ASN A 712 -21.82 20.42 -9.47
N ASP A 713 -20.77 19.51 -9.25
CA ASP A 713 -19.91 18.75 -10.37
C ASP A 713 -19.13 17.29 -10.18
N GLN A 714 -17.76 17.05 -10.34
CA GLN A 714 -16.52 16.22 -9.79
C GLN A 714 -16.03 14.69 -9.86
N TYR A 715 -15.20 14.17 -8.86
CA TYR A 715 -14.24 12.95 -8.84
C TYR A 715 -13.83 12.21 -7.45
N ASN A 716 -12.53 11.92 -7.10
CA ASN A 716 -11.88 10.98 -6.09
C ASN A 716 -11.45 11.36 -4.58
N PRO A 717 -11.96 10.63 -3.54
CA PRO A 717 -11.63 10.11 -2.12
C PRO A 717 -10.28 9.55 -1.50
N VAL A 718 -10.01 9.51 -0.11
CA VAL A 718 -9.02 8.86 0.97
C VAL A 718 -9.27 9.04 2.56
N ALA A 719 -8.29 9.08 3.55
CA ALA A 719 -8.53 8.51 4.94
C ALA A 719 -7.50 8.51 6.20
N ALA A 720 -7.88 8.40 7.55
CA ALA A 720 -7.15 7.83 8.81
C ALA A 720 -7.58 8.11 10.35
N TYR A 721 -6.73 8.38 11.40
CA TYR A 721 -7.17 8.65 12.84
C TYR A 721 -6.25 9.31 13.94
N ASP A 722 -6.81 10.18 14.81
CA ASP A 722 -6.37 10.78 16.11
C ASP A 722 -5.98 9.85 17.28
N GLY A 723 -7.00 9.40 17.98
CA GLY A 723 -7.03 9.11 19.41
C GLY A 723 -8.46 9.23 19.97
N THR A 724 -9.29 10.13 19.41
CA THR A 724 -10.61 10.46 19.97
C THR A 724 -11.84 10.77 19.05
N ASN A 725 -11.83 11.38 17.82
CA ASN A 725 -13.07 11.73 16.99
C ASN A 725 -12.84 12.24 15.44
N PHE A 726 -13.39 11.90 14.18
CA PHE A 726 -12.91 12.00 12.64
C PHE A 726 -13.34 12.75 11.24
N LEU A 727 -12.40 13.47 10.53
CA LEU A 727 -12.22 14.24 9.20
C LEU A 727 -12.42 13.69 7.72
N VAL A 728 -13.56 13.81 6.99
CA VAL A 728 -13.70 13.74 5.46
C VAL A 728 -12.87 14.83 4.65
N VAL A 729 -12.63 14.79 3.29
CA VAL A 729 -12.17 15.86 2.30
C VAL A 729 -12.93 15.79 0.96
N TRP A 730 -13.15 16.93 0.26
CA TRP A 730 -14.17 17.23 -0.79
C TRP A 730 -13.66 18.55 -1.51
N THR A 731 -14.15 18.99 -2.70
CA THR A 731 -13.86 20.13 -3.68
C THR A 731 -14.96 20.37 -4.82
N ASP A 732 -16.08 21.13 -4.65
CA ASP A 732 -17.33 21.24 -5.54
C ASP A 732 -18.19 22.50 -5.38
N TYR A 733 -19.43 22.51 -5.88
CA TYR A 733 -20.68 23.31 -5.87
C TYR A 733 -21.75 23.28 -4.61
N ARG A 734 -22.50 24.26 -3.93
CA ARG A 734 -22.44 25.37 -2.83
C ARG A 734 -22.88 26.85 -3.01
N SER A 735 -21.98 27.85 -2.96
CA SER A 735 -22.35 29.28 -2.74
C SER A 735 -22.66 30.21 -3.96
N GLY A 736 -21.76 31.04 -4.56
CA GLY A 736 -22.18 32.32 -5.21
C GLY A 736 -21.92 32.72 -6.70
N THR A 737 -20.68 33.03 -7.17
CA THR A 737 -20.59 34.03 -8.28
C THR A 737 -19.38 34.18 -9.22
N SER A 738 -18.12 34.33 -8.81
CA SER A 738 -17.08 34.93 -9.67
C SER A 738 -16.76 34.21 -11.00
N THR A 739 -15.86 33.22 -11.03
CA THR A 739 -15.37 32.54 -12.25
C THR A 739 -14.88 31.10 -12.04
N SER A 740 -15.00 30.55 -10.82
CA SER A 740 -14.38 29.32 -10.30
C SER A 740 -15.03 27.98 -10.02
N TYR A 741 -14.18 27.16 -9.44
CA TYR A 741 -14.57 26.03 -8.66
C TYR A 741 -14.17 26.32 -7.09
N ASP A 742 -13.97 25.48 -6.01
CA ASP A 742 -14.17 25.72 -4.51
C ASP A 742 -14.19 24.42 -3.59
N ILE A 743 -14.67 24.46 -2.31
CA ILE A 743 -14.40 23.52 -1.14
C ILE A 743 -15.47 23.64 0.02
N TYR A 744 -15.51 22.83 1.11
CA TYR A 744 -16.35 22.90 2.36
C TYR A 744 -15.79 22.10 3.62
N GLY A 745 -16.60 21.39 4.47
CA GLY A 745 -16.23 20.56 5.69
C GLY A 745 -17.43 20.06 6.55
N ALA A 746 -17.30 19.30 7.69
CA ALA A 746 -18.35 18.35 8.29
C ALA A 746 -18.19 17.24 9.49
N ARG A 747 -17.23 17.15 10.48
CA ARG A 747 -17.11 16.17 11.68
C ARG A 747 -17.71 14.70 11.64
N VAL A 748 -17.48 13.68 10.78
CA VAL A 748 -18.15 12.31 10.79
C VAL A 748 -18.22 11.53 12.15
N SER A 749 -18.97 10.42 12.44
CA SER A 749 -19.22 9.97 13.86
C SER A 749 -19.05 8.52 14.37
N SER A 750 -18.53 8.35 15.59
CA SER A 750 -18.61 7.10 16.37
C SER A 750 -20.01 6.49 16.55
N ALA A 751 -21.12 7.19 16.35
CA ALA A 751 -22.36 6.46 16.10
C ALA A 751 -23.26 7.17 15.11
N GLY A 752 -22.64 7.63 14.02
CA GLY A 752 -23.30 7.95 12.77
C GLY A 752 -24.48 8.90 12.82
N THR A 753 -24.21 10.20 12.61
CA THR A 753 -25.17 11.28 12.26
C THR A 753 -24.44 12.61 12.43
N VAL A 754 -24.38 13.43 11.38
CA VAL A 754 -24.59 14.89 11.46
C VAL A 754 -24.42 15.56 12.78
N LEU A 755 -23.34 16.32 13.00
CA LEU A 755 -23.35 17.55 13.75
C LEU A 755 -23.78 18.56 12.63
N ASP A 756 -23.12 18.59 11.46
CA ASP A 756 -22.95 19.88 10.80
C ASP A 756 -23.30 19.88 9.33
N THR A 757 -24.58 20.11 9.13
CA THR A 757 -25.25 20.56 7.90
C THR A 757 -24.59 21.77 7.16
N SER A 758 -23.39 22.22 7.55
CA SER A 758 -22.53 23.30 7.04
C SER A 758 -21.36 22.78 6.20
N GLY A 759 -20.11 23.30 6.35
CA GLY A 759 -19.58 24.72 6.41
C GLY A 759 -18.91 25.44 7.70
N ILE A 760 -17.84 26.35 7.73
CA ILE A 760 -17.34 27.10 9.00
C ILE A 760 -16.74 28.60 9.17
N PRO A 761 -15.96 29.36 8.31
CA PRO A 761 -15.88 28.71 6.59
C PRO A 761 -14.60 27.74 6.75
N ILE A 762 -13.41 27.99 7.41
CA ILE A 762 -11.98 27.49 7.22
C ILE A 762 -10.89 28.43 6.50
N SER A 763 -10.56 28.42 5.17
CA SER A 763 -9.30 28.99 4.56
C SER A 763 -9.12 29.51 3.05
N ALA A 764 -8.75 30.77 2.71
CA ALA A 764 -8.74 31.35 1.32
C ALA A 764 -7.84 30.69 0.23
N ALA A 765 -8.00 30.90 -1.11
CA ALA A 765 -8.13 32.11 -1.97
C ALA A 765 -8.45 31.84 -3.50
N THR A 766 -7.76 32.48 -4.49
CA THR A 766 -8.24 32.91 -5.85
C THR A 766 -8.14 32.03 -7.16
N ASN A 767 -8.71 32.53 -8.25
CA ASN A 767 -8.53 32.35 -9.72
C ASN A 767 -8.25 31.02 -10.58
N ASP A 768 -8.22 29.70 -10.20
CA ASP A 768 -8.33 28.29 -10.85
C ASP A 768 -8.47 27.22 -9.69
N GLN A 769 -8.42 25.88 -9.95
CA GLN A 769 -7.82 24.81 -9.12
C GLN A 769 -7.74 23.44 -9.89
N TYR A 770 -8.18 22.32 -9.26
CA TYR A 770 -7.76 20.94 -9.39
C TYR A 770 -7.21 20.19 -8.07
N TYR A 771 -7.83 19.90 -6.89
CA TYR A 771 -7.53 18.67 -6.01
C TYR A 771 -6.73 18.67 -4.56
N PRO A 772 -7.31 18.32 -3.31
CA PRO A 772 -6.78 18.13 -1.85
C PRO A 772 -5.88 16.96 -1.15
N VAL A 773 -5.50 17.01 0.21
CA VAL A 773 -4.76 16.07 1.24
C VAL A 773 -4.77 16.41 2.78
N VAL A 774 -4.43 15.51 3.74
CA VAL A 774 -4.25 15.78 5.21
C VAL A 774 -3.38 14.73 5.99
N THR A 775 -2.83 15.00 7.22
CA THR A 775 -2.39 13.93 8.23
C THR A 775 -2.28 14.12 9.81
N PHE A 776 -1.20 14.25 10.63
CA PHE A 776 -1.21 14.61 12.13
C PHE A 776 0.09 14.84 13.03
N ASN A 777 0.07 14.84 14.39
CA ASN A 777 1.15 15.01 15.40
C ASN A 777 0.59 14.88 16.84
N GLY A 778 -0.09 15.82 17.49
CA GLY A 778 0.00 17.29 17.51
C GLY A 778 -0.69 18.12 16.44
N SER A 779 -0.45 17.91 15.15
CA SER A 779 -1.02 18.70 14.04
C SER A 779 -0.63 18.19 12.62
N PHE A 780 -1.51 18.24 11.60
CA PHE A 780 -1.53 17.36 10.40
C PHE A 780 -0.70 17.83 9.18
N LEU A 781 -0.70 17.24 7.95
CA LEU A 781 -0.18 17.83 6.66
C LEU A 781 -1.13 17.71 5.45
N VAL A 782 -1.70 18.87 5.12
CA VAL A 782 -1.67 19.58 3.86
C VAL A 782 -0.20 19.54 3.47
N ALA A 783 0.04 19.37 2.20
CA ALA A 783 0.48 20.54 1.49
C ALA A 783 -0.21 20.55 0.11
N TRP A 784 -0.80 21.71 -0.21
CA TRP A 784 -1.58 22.14 -1.39
C TRP A 784 -1.36 21.23 -2.63
N GLN A 785 -2.27 21.27 -3.57
CA GLN A 785 -1.95 21.84 -4.86
C GLN A 785 -2.13 23.36 -4.77
N ASP A 786 -2.01 24.25 -5.73
CA ASP A 786 -2.49 25.69 -5.71
C ASP A 786 -2.17 26.26 -7.06
N TYR A 787 -2.32 27.56 -7.23
CA TYR A 787 -1.78 28.46 -8.22
C TYR A 787 -1.81 29.89 -7.61
N ARG A 788 -0.75 30.41 -6.97
CA ARG A 788 -0.67 31.75 -6.33
C ARG A 788 -0.25 32.88 -7.24
N SER A 789 0.73 32.62 -8.11
CA SER A 789 1.65 33.62 -8.64
C SER A 789 1.89 33.62 -10.15
N GLY A 790 1.99 32.50 -10.87
CA GLY A 790 2.13 32.50 -12.34
C GLY A 790 1.37 31.37 -13.05
N SER A 791 1.17 31.43 -14.38
CA SER A 791 0.60 30.32 -15.17
C SER A 791 1.52 29.09 -15.25
N ASN A 792 2.33 28.91 -14.21
CA ASN A 792 3.18 27.83 -13.82
C ASN A 792 3.13 27.84 -12.25
N PRO A 793 2.62 26.92 -11.38
CA PRO A 793 1.56 27.82 -10.11
C PRO A 793 2.38 28.85 -9.14
N ASP A 794 3.22 28.44 -8.12
CA ASP A 794 3.71 28.99 -6.77
C ASP A 794 3.80 27.80 -5.69
N ILE A 795 3.63 27.79 -4.30
CA ILE A 795 3.57 26.59 -3.29
C ILE A 795 2.97 26.89 -1.83
N TYR A 796 2.19 26.11 -1.01
CA TYR A 796 1.77 26.27 0.47
C TYR A 796 1.31 25.01 1.40
N GLY A 797 0.55 25.12 2.55
CA GLY A 797 0.23 24.09 3.65
C GLY A 797 -0.74 24.57 4.83
N ALA A 798 -1.11 23.92 6.02
CA ALA A 798 -1.87 24.45 7.27
C ALA A 798 -2.97 23.64 8.22
N ARG A 799 -2.98 23.51 9.63
CA ARG A 799 -3.68 22.79 10.88
C ARG A 799 -5.20 22.75 11.57
N VAL A 800 -6.30 21.90 11.36
CA VAL A 800 -7.55 21.36 12.12
C VAL A 800 -7.57 20.46 13.41
N SER A 801 -8.07 20.87 14.57
CA SER A 801 -8.37 19.94 15.70
C SER A 801 -9.80 19.43 15.68
N SER A 802 -10.06 18.33 16.37
CA SER A 802 -11.09 18.08 17.42
C SER A 802 -12.45 18.80 17.44
N ASP A 803 -12.58 20.03 16.96
CA ASP A 803 -13.82 20.77 16.93
C ASP A 803 -13.91 21.77 15.76
N GLY A 804 -12.97 21.76 14.81
CA GLY A 804 -12.96 22.69 13.68
C GLY A 804 -12.47 24.14 13.94
N THR A 805 -11.78 24.50 15.05
CA THR A 805 -11.32 25.88 15.37
C THR A 805 -10.20 26.44 14.60
N VAL A 806 -10.57 27.37 13.78
CA VAL A 806 -9.63 27.89 12.86
C VAL A 806 -8.87 29.12 13.60
N LEU A 807 -7.52 29.23 13.61
CA LEU A 807 -6.60 30.30 14.20
C LEU A 807 -5.60 31.13 13.26
N ASP A 808 -4.51 30.61 12.64
CA ASP A 808 -3.46 31.32 11.82
C ASP A 808 -3.90 32.10 10.52
N THR A 809 -5.11 32.63 10.31
CA THR A 809 -5.83 33.01 9.03
C THR A 809 -5.16 33.39 7.66
N SER A 810 -3.85 33.42 7.38
CA SER A 810 -3.35 33.80 6.03
C SER A 810 -2.05 33.14 5.53
N GLY A 811 -1.75 31.92 5.95
CA GLY A 811 -0.62 31.16 5.42
C GLY A 811 0.75 31.33 6.07
N ILE A 812 1.76 30.59 5.61
CA ILE A 812 3.16 30.62 6.10
C ILE A 812 4.15 30.63 4.92
N LEU A 813 4.71 31.80 4.56
CA LEU A 813 5.55 32.06 3.36
C LEU A 813 7.06 31.79 3.58
N ILE A 814 7.75 31.08 2.66
CA ILE A 814 9.03 30.38 2.98
C ILE A 814 10.11 30.22 1.85
N SER A 815 9.75 30.03 0.57
CA SER A 815 10.59 29.61 -0.58
C SER A 815 10.01 30.15 -1.93
N SER A 816 10.31 29.61 -3.13
CA SER A 816 9.73 30.00 -4.48
C SER A 816 10.41 29.35 -5.74
N THR A 817 10.10 29.46 -7.08
CA THR A 817 9.55 30.52 -8.03
C THR A 817 8.69 30.05 -9.28
N THR A 818 7.41 29.59 -9.17
CA THR A 818 6.30 29.30 -10.18
C THR A 818 6.39 28.16 -11.28
N ASN A 819 5.73 26.96 -11.21
CA ASN A 819 6.00 25.63 -11.92
C ASN A 819 4.90 24.75 -12.68
N TYR A 820 4.96 23.40 -12.90
CA TYR A 820 3.86 22.42 -13.14
C TYR A 820 3.82 21.64 -11.88
N LYS A 821 2.64 21.43 -11.32
CA LYS A 821 2.47 20.55 -10.18
C LYS A 821 1.38 19.49 -10.52
N GLN A 822 1.16 18.36 -9.83
CA GLN A 822 -0.07 17.51 -9.84
C GLN A 822 -0.16 16.74 -8.49
N HIS A 823 -0.53 15.46 -8.50
CA HIS A 823 -1.29 14.74 -7.47
C HIS A 823 -0.74 14.63 -6.02
N PRO A 824 -1.22 15.29 -4.93
CA PRO A 824 -0.66 15.10 -3.59
C PRO A 824 -0.96 13.85 -2.76
N SER A 825 -0.09 13.69 -1.75
CA SER A 825 0.03 12.57 -0.80
C SER A 825 0.67 13.04 0.53
N VAL A 826 0.98 12.24 1.60
CA VAL A 826 1.51 12.58 2.99
C VAL A 826 1.88 11.45 3.96
N THR A 827 2.44 11.71 5.14
CA THR A 827 2.24 10.79 6.28
C THR A 827 2.34 11.54 7.60
N HIS A 828 1.71 11.23 8.75
CA HIS A 828 1.93 12.06 9.97
C HIS A 828 3.34 12.02 10.53
N ASN A 829 4.44 11.59 9.93
CA ASN A 829 5.36 10.81 10.76
C ASN A 829 5.95 11.39 12.05
N GLY A 830 5.85 12.69 12.48
CA GLY A 830 5.04 13.20 13.65
C GLY A 830 5.54 14.05 14.85
N ILE A 831 6.80 14.48 14.97
CA ILE A 831 7.21 15.74 15.65
C ILE A 831 7.75 16.85 14.68
N ASN A 832 8.60 16.52 13.66
CA ASN A 832 9.76 17.28 13.06
C ASN A 832 9.94 17.48 11.47
N PHE A 833 8.93 17.50 10.58
CA PHE A 833 8.68 16.31 9.73
C PHE A 833 8.40 16.37 8.17
N LEU A 834 8.88 15.37 7.39
CA LEU A 834 9.16 15.23 5.91
C LEU A 834 8.07 15.54 4.89
N VAL A 835 8.46 15.88 3.65
CA VAL A 835 7.64 15.94 2.42
C VAL A 835 8.50 15.63 1.18
N VAL A 836 7.90 14.95 0.19
CA VAL A 836 8.31 14.93 -1.21
C VAL A 836 7.16 15.46 -2.06
N TRP A 837 7.27 15.50 -3.39
CA TRP A 837 6.21 15.63 -4.40
C TRP A 837 6.83 16.02 -5.79
N ASN A 838 6.39 15.73 -7.02
CA ASN A 838 7.04 16.19 -8.32
C ASN A 838 7.45 17.69 -8.66
N GLU A 839 8.32 17.91 -9.69
CA GLU A 839 8.63 19.21 -10.41
C GLU A 839 9.72 19.09 -11.57
N TYR A 840 9.44 18.73 -12.86
CA TYR A 840 10.47 18.45 -13.94
C TYR A 840 11.65 19.38 -14.28
N ARG A 841 12.68 19.49 -13.42
CA ARG A 841 13.75 20.47 -13.64
C ARG A 841 14.79 19.96 -14.63
N SER A 842 15.03 18.65 -14.68
CA SER A 842 15.63 18.03 -15.86
C SER A 842 14.71 18.25 -17.08
N SER A 843 15.29 18.10 -18.27
CA SER A 843 14.54 18.05 -19.53
C SER A 843 14.75 16.68 -20.17
N THR A 844 14.77 15.66 -19.33
CA THR A 844 14.89 14.24 -19.69
C THR A 844 13.55 13.62 -19.37
N GLY A 845 13.21 13.65 -18.10
CA GLY A 845 11.86 13.80 -17.62
C GLY A 845 11.91 14.87 -16.55
N SER A 846 11.48 14.55 -15.33
CA SER A 846 11.71 15.32 -14.12
C SER A 846 12.93 14.81 -13.41
N ASP A 847 12.95 15.13 -12.14
CA ASP A 847 13.77 14.52 -11.12
C ASP A 847 12.92 14.53 -9.88
N ILE A 848 13.53 14.39 -8.72
CA ILE A 848 13.01 14.91 -7.47
C ILE A 848 13.91 15.98 -6.91
N TYR A 849 13.38 16.91 -6.13
CA TYR A 849 13.94 17.53 -4.95
C TYR A 849 12.80 17.77 -3.83
N GLY A 850 12.61 16.92 -2.74
CA GLY A 850 11.99 16.95 -1.29
C GLY A 850 12.54 17.80 -0.01
N ALA A 851 12.29 17.69 1.33
CA ALA A 851 13.12 18.44 2.40
C ALA A 851 13.32 18.02 3.93
N ARG A 852 14.06 18.87 4.72
CA ARG A 852 14.31 18.94 6.22
C ARG A 852 13.48 19.99 7.01
N VAL A 853 13.33 19.82 8.34
CA VAL A 853 12.68 20.74 9.30
C VAL A 853 13.46 20.83 10.62
N SER A 854 12.92 20.52 11.81
CA SER A 854 12.99 21.42 12.98
C SER A 854 11.64 21.40 13.73
N GLY A 855 11.18 22.55 14.21
CA GLY A 855 9.79 22.71 14.73
C GLY A 855 9.61 23.87 15.72
N ASP A 856 10.75 24.36 16.21
CA ASP A 856 11.00 25.57 17.00
C ASP A 856 10.43 26.87 16.41
N GLY A 857 10.37 27.01 15.09
CA GLY A 857 9.89 28.21 14.38
C GLY A 857 10.85 28.80 13.35
N THR A 858 12.14 28.42 13.36
CA THR A 858 13.17 29.05 12.50
C THR A 858 13.15 28.51 11.07
N VAL A 859 13.32 29.42 10.09
CA VAL A 859 13.48 29.11 8.66
C VAL A 859 14.92 29.42 8.25
N LEU A 860 15.63 28.51 7.56
CA LEU A 860 17.08 28.59 7.35
C LEU A 860 17.60 28.15 5.97
N ASP A 861 17.10 27.04 5.42
CA ASP A 861 17.79 26.27 4.38
C ASP A 861 16.85 25.71 3.29
N THR A 862 15.78 26.44 2.97
CA THR A 862 14.58 26.23 2.12
C THR A 862 14.79 25.76 0.67
N SER A 863 15.67 24.78 0.43
CA SER A 863 16.18 24.39 -0.90
C SER A 863 16.37 22.89 -1.17
N GLY A 864 16.48 22.04 -0.15
CA GLY A 864 16.52 20.58 -0.28
C GLY A 864 17.66 19.70 0.21
N ILE A 865 17.62 18.42 -0.22
CA ILE A 865 18.56 17.30 0.06
C ILE A 865 18.69 16.35 -1.20
N SER A 866 18.80 14.99 -1.16
CA SER A 866 18.52 14.06 -2.32
C SER A 866 18.12 12.55 -2.05
N ILE A 867 16.95 12.01 -2.49
CA ILE A 867 16.47 10.61 -2.29
C ILE A 867 16.84 9.70 -3.55
N SER A 868 17.55 10.20 -4.60
CA SER A 868 18.16 9.51 -5.81
C SER A 868 18.66 10.56 -6.86
N ALA A 869 18.86 10.24 -8.17
CA ALA A 869 19.30 11.11 -9.31
C ALA A 869 19.45 10.45 -10.76
N ALA A 870 18.66 9.46 -11.17
CA ALA A 870 18.60 8.76 -12.46
C ALA A 870 17.96 9.55 -13.68
N THR A 871 17.38 8.89 -14.72
CA THR A 871 17.05 9.44 -16.08
C THR A 871 15.63 9.19 -16.67
N ASN A 872 14.83 10.19 -17.10
CA ASN A 872 13.40 10.22 -17.56
C ASN A 872 12.31 10.41 -16.47
N ASP A 873 11.13 9.73 -16.43
CA ASP A 873 10.03 10.10 -15.49
C ASP A 873 9.15 9.23 -14.54
N GLN A 874 8.33 9.87 -13.64
CA GLN A 874 7.51 9.22 -12.57
C GLN A 874 6.49 9.96 -11.59
N TYR A 875 5.40 9.32 -11.18
CA TYR A 875 4.35 9.85 -10.29
C TYR A 875 4.26 9.12 -8.91
N TYR A 876 3.06 8.91 -8.36
CA TYR A 876 2.68 7.98 -7.29
C TYR A 876 3.65 7.88 -6.05
N PRO A 877 3.75 8.80 -5.05
CA PRO A 877 4.77 8.69 -3.97
C PRO A 877 4.22 8.63 -2.52
N VAL A 878 4.52 7.58 -1.73
CA VAL A 878 3.48 7.04 -0.81
C VAL A 878 3.83 6.43 0.59
N VAL A 879 4.48 7.21 1.45
CA VAL A 879 5.07 7.17 2.83
C VAL A 879 4.24 6.67 4.07
N ALA A 880 4.86 5.89 4.97
CA ALA A 880 4.22 4.80 5.72
C ALA A 880 4.74 4.25 7.13
N TYR A 881 5.10 5.05 8.16
CA TYR A 881 5.82 4.83 9.48
C TYR A 881 6.02 3.48 10.25
N ASP A 882 6.65 2.35 9.83
CA ASP A 882 7.12 1.17 10.63
C ASP A 882 8.07 1.49 11.83
N GLY A 883 8.61 0.50 12.56
CA GLY A 883 9.18 0.53 13.92
C GLY A 883 10.38 1.42 14.36
N ALA A 884 11.25 2.00 13.52
CA ALA A 884 12.30 3.00 13.91
C ALA A 884 13.19 3.54 12.78
N ASN A 885 13.82 2.63 12.04
CA ASN A 885 14.91 2.91 11.11
C ASN A 885 14.45 3.45 9.74
N PHE A 886 13.41 4.29 9.75
CA PHE A 886 12.50 4.86 8.72
C PHE A 886 12.25 3.86 7.50
N LEU A 887 11.36 4.03 6.51
CA LEU A 887 11.09 3.19 5.29
C LEU A 887 10.71 4.15 4.12
N VAL A 888 10.91 3.93 2.79
CA VAL A 888 10.50 4.72 1.55
C VAL A 888 10.93 3.86 0.33
N VAL A 889 10.20 3.96 -0.80
CA VAL A 889 10.07 3.04 -2.00
C VAL A 889 9.38 3.79 -3.11
N TRP A 890 9.30 3.47 -4.41
CA TRP A 890 8.32 4.11 -5.34
C TRP A 890 7.89 3.04 -6.58
N GLN A 891 7.89 2.78 -7.97
CA GLN A 891 8.22 3.05 -9.48
C GLN A 891 9.58 3.19 -10.17
N ASP A 892 9.83 2.93 -11.46
CA ASP A 892 10.97 3.49 -12.19
C ASP A 892 11.08 2.83 -13.55
N THR A 893 10.78 3.50 -14.66
CA THR A 893 10.84 2.79 -15.93
C THR A 893 12.23 2.48 -16.43
N ARG A 894 13.31 2.67 -15.66
CA ARG A 894 14.70 2.54 -16.12
C ARG A 894 15.05 1.34 -17.02
N SER A 895 14.20 0.32 -17.15
CA SER A 895 14.30 -0.69 -18.22
C SER A 895 13.80 -0.30 -19.63
N GLY A 896 13.06 0.80 -19.85
CA GLY A 896 12.83 1.40 -21.17
C GLY A 896 11.77 0.77 -22.10
N SER A 897 10.77 0.05 -21.59
CA SER A 897 9.57 -0.48 -22.31
C SER A 897 8.53 0.60 -22.80
N SER A 898 7.21 0.43 -22.68
CA SER A 898 6.14 1.36 -23.13
C SER A 898 4.93 1.48 -22.17
N PHE A 899 5.22 1.16 -20.93
CA PHE A 899 4.47 0.56 -19.80
C PHE A 899 5.65 0.22 -18.80
N SER A 900 5.81 0.67 -17.47
CA SER A 900 6.86 0.83 -16.24
C SER A 900 7.68 -0.21 -15.32
N ASP A 901 8.95 0.02 -14.87
CA ASP A 901 9.90 -1.01 -14.28
C ASP A 901 10.34 -0.79 -12.80
N ILE A 902 11.28 -1.57 -12.17
CA ILE A 902 11.20 -1.97 -10.71
C ILE A 902 12.45 -1.90 -9.73
N TYR A 903 12.44 -1.12 -8.59
CA TYR A 903 13.57 -0.52 -7.76
C TYR A 903 13.18 0.07 -6.27
N GLY A 904 13.56 1.25 -5.65
CA GLY A 904 12.98 1.86 -4.34
C GLY A 904 13.74 1.94 -2.94
N ALA A 905 13.56 2.91 -1.97
CA ALA A 905 14.67 3.26 -0.96
C ALA A 905 14.80 4.14 0.39
N ARG A 906 16.00 4.00 1.12
CA ARG A 906 16.50 4.34 2.54
C ARG A 906 17.15 5.67 3.20
N VAL A 907 16.62 6.89 3.06
CA VAL A 907 16.55 8.11 3.97
C VAL A 907 17.27 8.36 5.40
N ASN A 908 18.09 7.48 6.03
CA ASN A 908 19.38 7.87 6.71
C ASN A 908 19.49 8.97 7.82
N GLU A 909 20.63 9.67 7.85
CA GLU A 909 21.25 10.22 9.09
C GLU A 909 20.89 11.67 9.50
N LEU A 910 21.09 12.65 8.59
CA LEU A 910 21.20 14.08 8.94
C LEU A 910 20.64 15.02 7.85
N GLY A 911 19.95 14.47 6.84
CA GLY A 911 19.72 15.14 5.57
C GLY A 911 21.01 15.26 4.75
N LYS A 912 21.54 14.09 4.37
CA LYS A 912 22.75 13.80 3.58
C LYS A 912 22.32 13.02 2.30
N VAL A 913 23.25 12.49 1.51
CA VAL A 913 22.97 11.58 0.36
C VAL A 913 23.85 10.32 0.50
N LEU A 914 23.33 9.14 0.12
CA LEU A 914 24.00 7.83 0.20
C LEU A 914 23.66 6.84 -0.95
N ASP A 915 22.54 6.11 -0.90
CA ASP A 915 22.31 4.91 -1.75
C ASP A 915 21.82 5.15 -3.19
N THR A 916 21.91 4.12 -4.09
CA THR A 916 21.76 4.28 -5.57
C THR A 916 20.66 3.57 -6.45
N SER A 917 20.10 2.35 -6.22
CA SER A 917 19.19 1.62 -7.22
C SER A 917 17.85 0.68 -7.07
N GLY A 918 16.93 0.09 -6.18
CA GLY A 918 16.31 -0.13 -4.73
C GLY A 918 16.81 -0.97 -3.43
N ILE A 919 16.62 -2.31 -3.25
CA ILE A 919 17.52 -3.26 -2.49
C ILE A 919 18.40 -4.23 -3.36
N SER A 920 17.90 -5.36 -3.89
CA SER A 920 18.09 -5.91 -5.26
C SER A 920 17.46 -7.32 -5.34
N ILE A 921 16.22 -7.47 -5.88
CA ILE A 921 15.52 -8.79 -5.99
C ILE A 921 14.86 -9.19 -7.35
N SER A 922 13.69 -8.72 -7.82
CA SER A 922 13.02 -9.24 -9.06
C SER A 922 12.32 -8.31 -10.12
N THR A 923 11.45 -8.80 -11.02
CA THR A 923 10.89 -8.21 -12.31
C THR A 923 10.53 -9.40 -13.21
N GLU A 924 9.83 -9.19 -14.33
CA GLU A 924 9.63 -9.87 -15.62
C GLU A 924 8.68 -8.88 -16.47
N PRO A 925 7.72 -9.24 -17.37
CA PRO A 925 7.15 -8.26 -18.35
C PRO A 925 5.79 -7.49 -18.22
N GLU A 926 5.06 -7.38 -17.11
CA GLU A 926 3.68 -6.88 -17.24
C GLU A 926 3.50 -5.39 -17.12
N ALA A 927 2.49 -4.88 -17.81
CA ALA A 927 1.96 -3.62 -17.46
C ALA A 927 1.03 -3.69 -16.25
N GLU A 928 1.43 -3.02 -15.19
CA GLU A 928 0.87 -3.18 -13.89
C GLU A 928 1.04 -1.91 -13.03
N VAL A 929 0.15 -0.94 -13.18
CA VAL A 929 0.16 0.30 -12.42
C VAL A 929 -0.63 0.31 -11.10
N GLU A 930 -0.69 1.48 -10.42
CA GLU A 930 -1.46 1.88 -9.21
C GLU A 930 -0.82 1.52 -7.86
N PRO A 931 -0.26 2.45 -7.05
CA PRO A 931 0.00 2.09 -5.64
C PRO A 931 0.31 3.24 -4.63
N THR A 932 0.74 2.86 -3.41
CA THR A 932 0.36 3.53 -2.16
C THR A 932 0.89 2.80 -0.89
N VAL A 933 1.50 3.33 0.23
CA VAL A 933 1.96 2.48 1.42
C VAL A 933 1.93 3.05 2.93
N VAL A 934 1.65 2.29 4.05
CA VAL A 934 1.23 2.72 5.48
C VAL A 934 1.93 1.99 6.66
N SER A 935 2.00 2.44 7.94
CA SER A 935 2.30 1.58 9.12
C SER A 935 1.13 1.18 10.10
N MET A 936 1.00 0.17 11.01
CA MET A 936 1.62 -0.84 11.98
C MET A 936 2.47 -0.37 13.18
N GLY A 937 3.78 -0.61 13.09
CA GLY A 937 4.64 -0.98 14.22
C GLY A 937 5.81 -1.90 13.83
N GLY A 938 6.53 -2.40 14.84
CA GLY A 938 7.32 -3.66 14.84
C GLY A 938 8.48 -3.83 13.86
N GLU A 939 8.67 -2.86 12.98
CA GLU A 939 9.30 -3.01 11.68
C GLU A 939 8.74 -4.14 10.80
N SER A 940 7.63 -3.95 10.06
CA SER A 940 7.37 -4.59 8.74
C SER A 940 6.55 -3.75 7.74
N SER A 941 5.84 -4.43 6.82
CA SER A 941 4.95 -4.04 5.70
C SER A 941 4.30 -5.28 5.08
N LEU A 942 3.56 -5.09 4.00
CA LEU A 942 2.77 -5.94 3.12
C LEU A 942 2.50 -4.94 1.90
N VAL A 943 2.12 -5.30 0.67
CA VAL A 943 1.82 -4.44 -0.51
C VAL A 943 0.90 -5.29 -1.37
N VAL A 944 -0.40 -4.98 -1.45
CA VAL A 944 -1.19 -5.49 -2.57
C VAL A 944 -0.67 -4.70 -3.76
N TYR A 945 -0.25 -5.32 -4.83
CA TYR A 945 -0.05 -4.62 -6.08
C TYR A 945 -1.26 -5.01 -7.11
N ARG A 946 -1.57 -5.22 -8.45
CA ARG A 946 -1.29 -5.40 -9.96
C ARG A 946 -0.89 -6.70 -10.65
N ARG A 947 0.36 -6.96 -11.05
CA ARG A 947 0.78 -8.11 -11.89
C ARG A 947 -0.27 -8.84 -12.73
N SER A 948 -0.23 -8.55 -14.01
CA SER A 948 -1.28 -8.85 -14.95
C SER A 948 -1.15 -10.25 -15.57
N ASN A 949 -2.10 -10.66 -16.41
CA ASN A 949 -2.43 -12.08 -16.53
C ASN A 949 -2.98 -12.65 -17.88
N PRO A 950 -2.46 -12.29 -19.07
CA PRO A 950 -2.98 -12.63 -20.41
C PRO A 950 -3.64 -14.02 -20.55
N SER A 951 -4.92 -14.08 -20.92
CA SER A 951 -5.70 -15.33 -20.95
C SER A 951 -6.89 -15.26 -21.96
N PRO A 952 -7.61 -16.36 -22.31
CA PRO A 952 -8.41 -16.38 -23.56
C PRO A 952 -9.76 -15.64 -23.65
N SER A 953 -10.54 -15.50 -22.57
CA SER A 953 -11.97 -15.13 -22.63
C SER A 953 -12.28 -13.63 -22.86
N THR A 954 -11.31 -12.83 -23.35
CA THR A 954 -11.07 -11.35 -23.20
C THR A 954 -9.87 -10.96 -22.32
N ASN A 955 -10.00 -10.04 -21.34
CA ASN A 955 -8.93 -9.14 -20.87
C ASN A 955 -9.22 -8.54 -19.46
N SER A 956 -8.33 -8.60 -18.43
CA SER A 956 -8.84 -8.49 -17.04
C SER A 956 -7.95 -8.28 -15.77
N GLU A 957 -8.10 -7.11 -15.16
CA GLU A 957 -7.55 -6.38 -13.99
C GLU A 957 -7.14 -7.06 -12.65
N ARG A 958 -6.79 -8.35 -12.58
CA ARG A 958 -6.35 -9.01 -11.31
C ARG A 958 -5.21 -8.32 -10.54
N VAL A 959 -5.52 -7.44 -9.59
CA VAL A 959 -4.68 -6.67 -8.63
C VAL A 959 -3.63 -7.47 -7.77
N MET A 960 -2.45 -7.93 -8.26
CA MET A 960 -1.39 -8.76 -7.56
C MET A 960 -0.73 -8.20 -6.25
N ALA A 961 0.49 -8.55 -5.73
CA ALA A 961 1.00 -8.38 -4.32
C ALA A 961 2.20 -9.24 -3.70
N ARG A 962 3.07 -8.77 -2.75
CA ARG A 962 4.36 -9.51 -2.38
C ARG A 962 5.42 -9.06 -1.27
N LEU A 963 5.64 -9.73 -0.10
CA LEU A 963 6.78 -9.63 0.92
C LEU A 963 7.95 -8.57 0.86
N VAL A 964 8.52 -7.95 1.91
CA VAL A 964 9.75 -7.09 1.88
C VAL A 964 10.44 -6.91 3.29
N GLN A 965 10.51 -7.89 4.19
CA GLN A 965 10.77 -7.70 5.66
C GLN A 965 12.11 -7.09 6.10
N SER A 966 12.17 -6.50 7.31
CA SER A 966 13.41 -6.15 8.02
C SER A 966 14.05 -7.41 8.61
N PRO A 967 15.34 -7.64 8.35
CA PRO A 967 16.26 -8.18 9.33
C PRO A 967 16.72 -7.12 10.34
#